data_AF-Q91XI1-F1
#
_entry.id   AF-Q91XI1-F1
#
_cell.length_a   1.000
_cell.length_b   1.000
_cell.length_c   1.000
_cell.angle_alpha   90.00
_cell.angle_beta   90.00
_cell.angle_gamma   90.00
#
_symmetry.space_group_name_H-M   'P 1'
#
loop_
_entity.id
_entity.type
_entity.pdbx_description
1 polymer ?
#
loop_
_entity_poly.entity_id
_entity_poly.type
_entity_poly.pdbx_seq_one_letter_code
_entity_poly.pdbx_strand_id
1 'polypeptide(L)'
;MAETAAESGGGGDSGVGACERGVAPIKAQYRTTKERFHEYLDGDKQEGACQEVPTGDPAEPGAKRIRLEDGQENGKTEVAIESRERQVPKRARGQNKSRPHVKPAHYDKDRLCPSFLQEPATPCAFGDRCRFLHDVGRYLETKPADLGPRCVLFETFGRCPFSMTCRFAGAHLGPEGQNLVQEEVVARCAQLPSVRNGLDRALQQQLRKRQVCFERAEQALNRLTQSPMPTVVPETTVAMATPKQNSCHAQLDTVGGAGTPQSSPVPTCGPLTDEDVIRLRPCEKKRLDISGKLYLAPLTTCGNLPFRRICKRFGADVTCGEMAVCTNLLQGQMSEWALLKRHPCEDIFGVQLEGAFPDTMTKCAELLNRTIDVDFVDINVGCPIDLVYKKGGGCALMNRSAKFQQIVRGVNGVLDVPLTVKMRTGVQERVSLAHRLLPELRDWGVALVTLHGRSREQRYTRLADWPYIEQCAKVASPMPLFGNGDILSFEDANCAMQTGVAGIMVARGALLKPWLFTEIKEQRHWDISSSERLDILRDFTHYGLEHWGSDTQGVERTRRFLLEWLSFLCRYVPVGLLERPPQRINERPPYYLGRDYLETLMASQQAADWIRISEMLLGPVPPGFVFLPKHKANAYK
;
A
#
# COMPACT_ATOMS: atom_id res chain seq x y z
N MET A 1 -42.90 28.16 -54.15
CA MET A 1 -44.18 28.09 -53.41
C MET A 1 -43.87 27.46 -52.07
N ALA A 2 -44.31 28.10 -51.00
CA ALA A 2 -43.93 27.77 -49.63
C ALA A 2 -44.49 26.39 -49.24
N GLU A 3 -43.61 25.45 -48.89
CA GLU A 3 -44.01 24.23 -48.21
C GLU A 3 -43.90 24.50 -46.70
N THR A 4 -45.07 24.46 -46.07
CA THR A 4 -45.37 24.88 -44.71
C THR A 4 -44.66 24.01 -43.68
N ALA A 5 -43.97 24.66 -42.75
CA ALA A 5 -43.49 24.07 -41.51
C ALA A 5 -44.67 23.50 -40.71
N ALA A 6 -44.70 22.17 -40.55
CA ALA A 6 -45.62 21.50 -39.64
C ALA A 6 -45.00 21.47 -38.25
N GLU A 7 -45.62 22.21 -37.32
CA GLU A 7 -45.37 22.16 -35.88
C GLU A 7 -45.70 20.77 -35.35
N SER A 8 -44.69 19.94 -35.10
CA SER A 8 -44.86 18.69 -34.37
C SER A 8 -44.63 18.91 -32.86
N GLY A 9 -45.75 19.10 -32.17
CA GLY A 9 -46.07 18.49 -30.88
C GLY A 9 -45.01 18.56 -29.78
N GLY A 10 -45.22 19.48 -28.83
CA GLY A 10 -44.67 19.39 -27.49
C GLY A 10 -45.15 18.13 -26.77
N GLY A 11 -44.35 17.06 -26.85
CA GLY A 11 -44.42 15.93 -25.94
C GLY A 11 -43.75 16.33 -24.63
N GLY A 12 -44.52 16.42 -23.56
CA GLY A 12 -44.00 16.61 -22.21
C GLY A 12 -43.09 15.45 -21.84
N ASP A 13 -41.78 15.66 -21.97
CA ASP A 13 -40.80 14.74 -21.41
C ASP A 13 -40.81 14.94 -19.89
N SER A 14 -41.46 13.98 -19.24
CA SER A 14 -41.66 13.90 -17.82
C SER A 14 -40.33 13.78 -17.09
N GLY A 15 -39.66 14.90 -16.84
CA GLY A 15 -38.68 15.09 -15.77
C GLY A 15 -37.66 13.96 -15.56
N VAL A 16 -37.23 13.26 -16.63
CA VAL A 16 -36.18 12.25 -16.55
C VAL A 16 -34.88 13.04 -16.40
N GLY A 17 -34.59 13.40 -15.15
CA GLY A 17 -33.52 14.32 -14.79
C GLY A 17 -32.24 13.96 -15.53
N ALA A 18 -31.76 14.89 -16.35
CA ALA A 18 -30.48 14.77 -17.03
C ALA A 18 -29.43 14.34 -16.00
N CYS A 19 -28.80 13.19 -16.24
CA CYS A 19 -27.80 12.63 -15.34
C CYS A 19 -26.74 13.70 -15.01
N GLU A 20 -26.69 14.15 -13.77
CA GLU A 20 -25.73 15.15 -13.33
C GLU A 20 -24.30 14.63 -13.58
N ARG A 21 -23.44 15.48 -14.15
CA ARG A 21 -22.07 15.07 -14.47
C ARG A 21 -21.31 14.76 -13.17
N GLY A 22 -20.74 13.56 -13.09
CA GLY A 22 -19.96 13.13 -11.93
C GLY A 22 -20.81 12.54 -10.79
N VAL A 23 -22.10 12.32 -11.00
CA VAL A 23 -22.98 11.59 -10.08
C VAL A 23 -23.29 10.22 -10.67
N ALA A 24 -23.24 9.18 -9.84
CA ALA A 24 -23.54 7.82 -10.27
C ALA A 24 -25.04 7.71 -10.61
N PRO A 25 -25.41 7.15 -11.78
CA PRO A 25 -26.80 7.08 -12.20
C PRO A 25 -27.52 5.95 -11.45
N ILE A 26 -28.18 6.28 -10.34
CA ILE A 26 -28.96 5.33 -9.53
C ILE A 26 -30.42 5.32 -9.98
N LYS A 27 -31.08 4.16 -10.05
CA LYS A 27 -32.50 4.04 -10.46
C LYS A 27 -33.39 4.89 -9.56
N ALA A 28 -34.35 5.59 -10.17
CA ALA A 28 -35.23 6.53 -9.48
C ALA A 28 -35.86 5.99 -8.18
N GLN A 29 -36.24 4.71 -8.14
CA GLN A 29 -36.85 4.06 -6.97
C GLN A 29 -35.96 4.00 -5.71
N TYR A 30 -34.63 4.12 -5.86
CA TYR A 30 -33.68 4.10 -4.73
C TYR A 30 -33.19 5.50 -4.34
N ARG A 31 -33.40 6.53 -5.17
CA ARG A 31 -32.92 7.89 -4.89
C ARG A 31 -33.66 8.47 -3.68
N THR A 32 -32.93 9.19 -2.83
CA THR A 32 -33.52 9.84 -1.65
C THR A 32 -32.83 11.17 -1.34
N THR A 33 -33.33 11.92 -0.37
CA THR A 33 -32.69 13.16 0.13
C THR A 33 -31.72 12.84 1.26
N LYS A 34 -30.81 13.77 1.59
CA LYS A 34 -29.88 13.63 2.70
C LYS A 34 -30.61 13.40 4.02
N GLU A 35 -31.70 14.14 4.24
CA GLU A 35 -32.50 14.11 5.45
C GLU A 35 -33.15 12.74 5.61
N ARG A 36 -33.87 12.26 4.59
CA ARG A 36 -34.51 10.94 4.58
C ARG A 36 -33.52 9.79 4.70
N PHE A 37 -32.33 9.93 4.10
CA PHE A 37 -31.26 8.93 4.24
C PHE A 37 -30.83 8.77 5.69
N HIS A 38 -30.59 9.88 6.40
CA HIS A 38 -30.16 9.84 7.79
C HIS A 38 -31.31 9.50 8.76
N GLU A 39 -32.52 9.98 8.49
CA GLU A 39 -33.73 9.56 9.22
C GLU A 39 -33.93 8.04 9.14
N TYR A 40 -33.73 7.43 7.96
CA TYR A 40 -33.81 5.98 7.79
C TYR A 40 -32.75 5.22 8.60
N LEU A 41 -31.51 5.71 8.62
CA LEU A 41 -30.43 5.10 9.42
C LEU A 41 -30.59 5.32 10.94
N ASP A 42 -31.28 6.38 11.34
CA ASP A 42 -31.57 6.70 12.74
C ASP A 42 -32.84 6.01 13.24
N GLY A 43 -33.82 5.72 12.39
CA GLY A 43 -35.04 5.00 12.76
C GLY A 43 -34.77 3.60 13.34
N ASP A 44 -33.77 2.91 12.80
CA ASP A 44 -33.33 1.60 13.30
C ASP A 44 -32.55 1.69 14.62
N LYS A 45 -32.01 2.87 14.99
CA LYS A 45 -31.39 3.06 16.32
C LYS A 45 -32.41 2.92 17.45
N GLN A 46 -33.70 3.16 17.20
CA GLN A 46 -34.70 3.12 18.27
C GLN A 46 -34.97 1.69 18.78
N GLU A 47 -34.57 0.65 18.04
CA GLU A 47 -34.55 -0.73 18.57
C GLU A 47 -33.26 -1.06 19.36
N GLY A 48 -32.24 -0.18 19.34
CA GLY A 48 -30.96 -0.36 20.04
C GLY A 48 -30.44 0.92 20.70
N ALA A 49 -30.81 1.15 21.96
CA ALA A 49 -30.48 2.34 22.75
C ALA A 49 -28.96 2.68 22.84
N CYS A 50 -28.56 3.93 22.51
CA CYS A 50 -27.68 4.80 23.35
C CYS A 50 -27.26 6.15 22.71
N GLN A 51 -27.32 7.19 23.55
CA GLN A 51 -26.60 8.48 23.69
C GLN A 51 -26.03 9.25 22.48
N GLU A 52 -26.51 10.49 22.34
CA GLU A 52 -26.10 11.53 21.40
C GLU A 52 -24.66 12.04 21.62
N VAL A 53 -23.90 12.20 20.53
CA VAL A 53 -22.65 12.97 20.49
C VAL A 53 -22.82 14.09 19.45
N PRO A 54 -22.44 15.36 19.75
CA PRO A 54 -22.71 16.48 18.85
C PRO A 54 -21.88 16.39 17.56
N THR A 55 -22.54 16.28 16.43
CA THR A 55 -21.95 16.40 15.09
C THR A 55 -21.84 17.87 14.69
N GLY A 56 -20.81 18.55 15.19
CA GLY A 56 -20.44 19.87 14.66
C GLY A 56 -19.76 19.72 13.30
N ASP A 57 -20.45 20.08 12.22
CA ASP A 57 -19.84 20.22 10.89
C ASP A 57 -18.71 21.27 10.95
N PRO A 58 -17.42 20.90 10.82
CA PRO A 58 -16.35 21.88 10.87
C PRO A 58 -16.29 22.62 9.53
N ALA A 59 -16.59 23.92 9.56
CA ALA A 59 -16.43 24.82 8.43
C ALA A 59 -15.01 24.72 7.80
N GLU A 60 -14.95 24.61 6.48
CA GLU A 60 -13.71 24.43 5.70
C GLU A 60 -12.82 25.69 5.69
N PRO A 61 -11.50 25.55 5.93
CA PRO A 61 -10.53 26.56 5.51
C PRO A 61 -10.31 26.48 3.99
N GLY A 62 -10.61 27.56 3.27
CA GLY A 62 -10.37 27.67 1.84
C GLY A 62 -8.90 27.41 1.48
N ALA A 63 -8.68 26.69 0.37
CA ALA A 63 -7.37 26.51 -0.22
C ALA A 63 -6.84 27.88 -0.67
N LYS A 64 -5.98 28.50 0.16
CA LYS A 64 -5.32 29.76 -0.21
C LYS A 64 -4.53 29.55 -1.50
N ARG A 65 -4.98 30.18 -2.58
CA ARG A 65 -4.12 30.56 -3.71
C ARG A 65 -2.98 31.40 -3.13
N ILE A 66 -1.76 30.88 -3.17
CA ILE A 66 -0.57 31.67 -2.85
C ILE A 66 -0.39 32.62 -4.04
N ARG A 67 -0.79 33.87 -3.85
CA ARG A 67 -0.42 34.97 -4.75
C ARG A 67 1.01 35.37 -4.37
N LEU A 68 1.92 35.28 -5.34
CA LEU A 68 3.25 35.88 -5.25
C LEU A 68 3.02 37.40 -5.25
N GLU A 69 3.29 38.07 -4.13
CA GLU A 69 3.34 39.53 -4.07
C GLU A 69 4.78 39.93 -3.73
N ASP A 70 5.27 40.86 -4.55
CA ASP A 70 6.62 41.39 -4.57
C ASP A 70 6.92 42.22 -3.32
N GLY A 71 8.20 42.23 -2.94
CA GLY A 71 8.69 42.90 -1.75
C GLY A 71 8.49 44.42 -1.80
N GLN A 72 8.08 44.99 -0.68
CA GLN A 72 8.28 46.40 -0.41
C GLN A 72 8.59 46.65 1.08
N GLU A 73 9.36 47.71 1.28
CA GLU A 73 10.30 47.96 2.37
C GLU A 73 9.68 48.42 3.70
N ASN A 74 10.44 48.16 4.77
CA ASN A 74 10.75 49.01 5.93
C ASN A 74 9.68 49.93 6.53
N GLY A 75 9.37 49.72 7.82
CA GLY A 75 8.91 50.82 8.66
C GLY A 75 8.41 50.44 10.05
N LYS A 76 9.20 50.85 11.06
CA LYS A 76 8.76 51.31 12.40
C LYS A 76 8.44 50.28 13.50
N THR A 77 9.45 50.11 14.33
CA THR A 77 9.47 50.13 15.80
C THR A 77 8.15 50.48 16.51
N GLU A 78 7.68 49.59 17.39
CA GLU A 78 7.00 49.98 18.63
C GLU A 78 7.23 48.90 19.71
N VAL A 79 7.71 49.37 20.86
CA VAL A 79 8.00 48.62 22.08
C VAL A 79 6.76 48.72 22.97
N ALA A 80 6.26 47.61 23.53
CA ALA A 80 5.85 47.50 24.94
C ALA A 80 5.02 46.25 25.26
N ILE A 81 5.17 45.83 26.53
CA ILE A 81 4.29 45.01 27.38
C ILE A 81 4.49 43.49 27.31
N GLU A 82 5.37 43.02 28.20
CA GLU A 82 5.49 41.65 28.67
C GLU A 82 4.17 41.19 29.33
N SER A 83 3.31 40.53 28.57
CA SER A 83 2.19 39.77 29.11
C SER A 83 2.52 38.28 29.05
N ARG A 84 2.42 37.63 30.21
CA ARG A 84 2.66 36.19 30.43
C ARG A 84 2.02 35.37 29.32
N GLU A 85 2.82 34.94 28.35
CA GLU A 85 2.37 34.08 27.27
C GLU A 85 1.84 32.78 27.88
N ARG A 86 0.50 32.62 27.87
CA ARG A 86 -0.10 31.29 27.91
C ARG A 86 0.60 30.53 26.79
N GLN A 87 1.41 29.53 27.15
CA GLN A 87 2.12 28.67 26.20
C GLN A 87 1.10 28.20 25.17
N VAL A 88 1.07 28.86 24.00
CA VAL A 88 0.19 28.47 22.91
C VAL A 88 0.66 27.07 22.56
N PRO A 89 -0.19 26.04 22.70
CA PRO A 89 0.20 24.68 22.37
C PRO A 89 0.78 24.72 20.96
N LYS A 90 2.05 24.29 20.82
CA LYS A 90 2.74 24.29 19.52
C LYS A 90 1.76 23.76 18.48
N ARG A 91 1.34 24.62 17.55
CA ARG A 91 0.38 24.25 16.51
C ARG A 91 0.87 22.97 15.87
N ALA A 92 0.08 21.89 15.97
CA ALA A 92 0.43 20.62 15.35
C ALA A 92 0.81 20.88 13.88
N ARG A 93 1.88 20.26 13.38
CA ARG A 93 2.37 20.36 11.98
C ARG A 93 2.07 19.05 11.20
N GLY A 94 1.99 19.10 9.86
CA GLY A 94 1.60 17.96 9.00
C GLY A 94 0.21 18.01 8.35
N GLN A 95 -0.14 16.98 7.55
CA GLN A 95 -1.48 16.83 6.94
C GLN A 95 -2.51 16.23 7.91
N ASN A 96 -2.07 15.53 8.95
CA ASN A 96 -2.94 14.81 9.89
C ASN A 96 -3.13 15.52 11.25
N LYS A 97 -2.92 16.84 11.30
CA LYS A 97 -2.88 17.64 12.55
C LYS A 97 -4.18 17.60 13.35
N SER A 98 -5.31 17.60 12.64
CA SER A 98 -6.65 17.60 13.22
C SER A 98 -7.06 16.22 13.71
N ARG A 99 -6.25 15.18 13.49
CA ARG A 99 -6.59 13.82 13.86
C ARG A 99 -6.32 13.59 15.35
N PRO A 100 -7.33 13.16 16.14
CA PRO A 100 -7.12 12.78 17.52
C PRO A 100 -6.06 11.67 17.61
N HIS A 101 -5.05 11.90 18.46
CA HIS A 101 -4.17 10.81 18.90
C HIS A 101 -4.87 10.17 20.10
N VAL A 102 -5.63 9.09 19.85
CA VAL A 102 -6.20 8.29 20.93
C VAL A 102 -5.05 7.65 21.68
N LYS A 103 -4.69 8.23 22.82
CA LYS A 103 -3.86 7.52 23.80
C LYS A 103 -4.77 6.46 24.42
N PRO A 104 -4.34 5.20 24.48
CA PRO A 104 -5.07 4.20 25.24
C PRO A 104 -5.02 4.59 26.72
N ALA A 105 -6.02 5.35 27.19
CA ALA A 105 -5.96 6.03 28.48
C ALA A 105 -6.20 5.08 29.65
N HIS A 106 -7.00 4.03 29.46
CA HIS A 106 -7.56 3.26 30.58
C HIS A 106 -6.73 2.05 31.02
N TYR A 107 -6.01 1.37 30.12
CA TYR A 107 -5.33 0.12 30.48
C TYR A 107 -3.85 0.27 30.83
N ASP A 108 -3.25 1.46 30.74
CA ASP A 108 -1.79 1.60 30.91
C ASP A 108 -1.31 1.41 32.36
N LYS A 109 -2.21 1.57 33.36
CA LYS A 109 -1.88 1.37 34.78
C LYS A 109 -1.97 -0.09 35.23
N ASP A 110 -2.91 -0.86 34.67
CA ASP A 110 -3.16 -2.26 35.05
C ASP A 110 -2.78 -3.24 33.92
N ARG A 111 -1.77 -2.90 33.10
CA ARG A 111 -1.26 -3.85 32.09
C ARG A 111 -0.60 -5.04 32.79
N LEU A 112 -1.04 -6.24 32.43
CA LEU A 112 -0.37 -7.47 32.81
C LEU A 112 1.08 -7.48 32.30
N CYS A 113 1.99 -7.97 33.13
CA CYS A 113 3.39 -8.09 32.74
C CYS A 113 3.55 -9.04 31.54
N PRO A 114 4.30 -8.66 30.49
CA PRO A 114 4.52 -9.53 29.34
C PRO A 114 5.19 -10.88 29.66
N SER A 115 5.76 -11.07 30.86
CA SER A 115 6.29 -12.37 31.28
C SER A 115 5.21 -13.45 31.39
N PHE A 116 3.96 -13.07 31.69
CA PHE A 116 2.83 -14.02 31.76
C PHE A 116 2.33 -14.47 30.39
N LEU A 117 2.78 -13.82 29.31
CA LEU A 117 2.48 -14.20 27.93
C LEU A 117 3.68 -14.89 27.25
N GLN A 118 4.81 -14.99 27.94
CA GLN A 118 6.01 -15.64 27.43
C GLN A 118 5.97 -17.14 27.69
N GLU A 119 6.35 -17.91 26.68
CA GLU A 119 6.51 -19.35 26.77
C GLU A 119 7.94 -19.73 26.31
N PRO A 120 8.70 -20.53 27.09
CA PRO A 120 8.34 -21.04 28.42
C PRO A 120 8.20 -19.91 29.45
N ALA A 121 7.40 -20.14 30.49
CA ALA A 121 7.16 -19.16 31.54
C ALA A 121 8.51 -18.78 32.19
N THR A 122 8.92 -17.53 31.99
CA THR A 122 10.15 -16.98 32.57
C THR A 122 9.77 -15.97 33.65
N PRO A 123 10.43 -16.01 34.82
CA PRO A 123 10.18 -15.02 35.85
C PRO A 123 10.54 -13.63 35.32
N CYS A 124 9.74 -12.63 35.69
CA CYS A 124 9.99 -11.25 35.28
C CYS A 124 11.35 -10.78 35.78
N ALA A 125 12.23 -10.34 34.88
CA ALA A 125 13.57 -9.85 35.22
C ALA A 125 13.57 -8.63 36.17
N PHE A 126 12.44 -7.93 36.29
CA PHE A 126 12.29 -6.78 37.18
C PHE A 126 11.76 -7.16 38.57
N GLY A 127 11.26 -8.39 38.76
CA GLY A 127 10.64 -8.84 40.01
C GLY A 127 9.60 -7.85 40.53
N ASP A 128 9.68 -7.51 41.81
CA ASP A 128 8.76 -6.57 42.48
C ASP A 128 8.93 -5.10 42.02
N ARG A 129 10.04 -4.79 41.33
CA ARG A 129 10.25 -3.46 40.71
C ARG A 129 9.59 -3.33 39.34
N CYS A 130 8.89 -4.38 38.89
CA CYS A 130 8.16 -4.31 37.63
C CYS A 130 7.07 -3.25 37.70
N ARG A 131 6.95 -2.43 36.65
CA ARG A 131 5.88 -1.44 36.53
C ARG A 131 4.53 -2.08 36.14
N PHE A 132 4.56 -3.32 35.65
CA PHE A 132 3.37 -4.03 35.18
C PHE A 132 2.78 -4.92 36.28
N LEU A 133 1.49 -5.21 36.16
CA LEU A 133 0.77 -6.03 37.12
C LEU A 133 1.25 -7.49 37.07
N HIS A 134 1.57 -8.06 38.23
CA HIS A 134 1.92 -9.48 38.41
C HIS A 134 0.77 -10.31 39.02
N ASP A 135 -0.29 -9.65 39.49
CA ASP A 135 -1.49 -10.29 39.99
C ASP A 135 -2.45 -10.58 38.83
N VAL A 136 -2.52 -11.85 38.44
CA VAL A 136 -3.38 -12.34 37.37
C VAL A 136 -4.85 -12.23 37.74
N GLY A 137 -5.23 -12.48 39.00
CA GLY A 137 -6.62 -12.37 39.46
C GLY A 137 -7.13 -10.95 39.34
N ARG A 138 -6.37 -9.98 39.87
CA ARG A 138 -6.68 -8.55 39.72
C ARG A 138 -6.70 -8.10 38.25
N TYR A 139 -5.82 -8.65 37.41
CA TYR A 139 -5.86 -8.36 35.98
C TYR A 139 -7.17 -8.85 35.35
N LEU A 140 -7.59 -10.09 35.61
CA LEU A 140 -8.82 -10.66 35.06
C LEU A 140 -10.08 -9.91 35.54
N GLU A 141 -10.10 -9.42 36.79
CA GLU A 141 -11.18 -8.59 37.32
C GLU A 141 -11.29 -7.21 36.64
N THR A 142 -10.15 -6.62 36.26
CA THR A 142 -10.10 -5.29 35.62
C THR A 142 -10.15 -5.35 34.09
N LYS A 143 -9.89 -6.52 33.52
CA LYS A 143 -9.90 -6.75 32.07
C LYS A 143 -11.29 -6.46 31.51
N PRO A 144 -11.39 -5.73 30.38
CA PRO A 144 -12.66 -5.55 29.70
C PRO A 144 -13.31 -6.88 29.30
N ALA A 145 -14.64 -6.91 29.35
CA ALA A 145 -15.44 -8.04 28.89
C ALA A 145 -15.02 -8.49 27.47
N ASP A 146 -15.14 -9.79 27.24
CA ASP A 146 -14.87 -10.36 25.92
C ASP A 146 -15.88 -9.84 24.89
N LEU A 147 -15.39 -9.68 23.67
CA LEU A 147 -16.16 -9.12 22.55
C LEU A 147 -17.04 -10.17 21.87
N GLY A 148 -16.82 -11.45 22.17
CA GLY A 148 -17.61 -12.56 21.64
C GLY A 148 -17.11 -13.91 22.14
N PRO A 149 -17.86 -14.99 21.86
CA PRO A 149 -17.60 -16.33 22.39
C PRO A 149 -16.51 -17.10 21.63
N ARG A 150 -16.00 -16.56 20.53
CA ARG A 150 -15.09 -17.25 19.60
C ARG A 150 -13.82 -16.46 19.37
N CYS A 151 -12.67 -17.12 19.46
CA CYS A 151 -11.35 -16.53 19.23
C CYS A 151 -10.75 -17.05 17.93
N VAL A 152 -10.65 -16.17 16.91
CA VAL A 152 -10.09 -16.51 15.59
C VAL A 152 -8.70 -17.12 15.69
N LEU A 153 -7.83 -16.60 16.57
CA LEU A 153 -6.47 -17.11 16.73
C LEU A 153 -6.46 -18.54 17.28
N PHE A 154 -7.30 -18.81 18.28
CA PHE A 154 -7.42 -20.13 18.87
C PHE A 154 -7.98 -21.14 17.87
N GLU A 155 -9.04 -20.77 17.13
CA GLU A 155 -9.63 -21.65 16.11
C GLU A 155 -8.68 -21.92 14.94
N THR A 156 -7.89 -20.93 14.53
CA THR A 156 -6.99 -21.05 13.38
C THR A 156 -5.69 -21.77 13.74
N PHE A 157 -5.12 -21.49 14.90
CA PHE A 157 -3.78 -21.93 15.29
C PHE A 157 -3.78 -22.96 16.42
N GLY A 158 -4.93 -23.31 16.97
CA GLY A 158 -5.08 -24.22 18.11
C GLY A 158 -4.64 -23.62 19.45
N ARG A 159 -4.13 -22.39 19.46
CA ARG A 159 -3.71 -21.65 20.65
C ARG A 159 -3.76 -20.16 20.39
N CYS A 160 -3.93 -19.35 21.44
CA CYS A 160 -3.89 -17.90 21.32
C CYS A 160 -2.62 -17.33 21.98
N PRO A 161 -1.70 -16.68 21.24
CA PRO A 161 -0.49 -16.08 21.83
C PRO A 161 -0.78 -14.90 22.77
N PHE A 162 -2.02 -14.40 22.80
CA PHE A 162 -2.43 -13.34 23.71
C PHE A 162 -3.03 -13.87 25.01
N SER A 163 -3.34 -15.17 25.12
CA SER A 163 -3.83 -15.83 26.34
C SER A 163 -4.87 -14.95 27.07
N MET A 164 -4.66 -14.65 28.35
CA MET A 164 -5.55 -13.83 29.18
C MET A 164 -5.73 -12.38 28.70
N THR A 165 -4.81 -11.85 27.88
CA THR A 165 -4.98 -10.50 27.31
C THR A 165 -5.87 -10.45 26.08
N CYS A 166 -6.21 -11.61 25.50
CA CYS A 166 -7.14 -11.73 24.39
C CYS A 166 -8.50 -11.12 24.74
N ARG A 167 -9.14 -10.45 23.79
CA ARG A 167 -10.53 -9.94 23.91
C ARG A 167 -11.60 -10.99 23.60
N PHE A 168 -11.18 -12.25 23.50
CA PHE A 168 -11.99 -13.45 23.30
C PHE A 168 -11.46 -14.58 24.20
N ALA A 169 -10.95 -14.22 25.38
CA ALA A 169 -10.18 -15.12 26.23
C ALA A 169 -11.04 -16.28 26.76
N GLY A 170 -12.32 -16.05 27.08
CA GLY A 170 -13.26 -17.06 27.54
C GLY A 170 -13.48 -18.21 26.57
N ALA A 171 -13.10 -18.05 25.28
CA ALA A 171 -13.13 -19.13 24.30
C ALA A 171 -11.98 -20.16 24.50
N HIS A 172 -10.92 -19.80 25.22
CA HIS A 172 -9.69 -20.59 25.31
C HIS A 172 -8.93 -20.45 26.64
N LEU A 173 -9.56 -19.92 27.69
CA LEU A 173 -9.02 -19.97 29.05
C LEU A 173 -9.67 -21.11 29.82
N GLY A 174 -8.84 -21.90 30.51
CA GLY A 174 -9.29 -22.93 31.44
C GLY A 174 -9.74 -22.35 32.79
N PRO A 175 -10.20 -23.22 33.71
CA PRO A 175 -10.74 -22.82 35.01
C PRO A 175 -9.78 -22.02 35.89
N GLU A 176 -8.46 -22.23 35.72
CA GLU A 176 -7.40 -21.57 36.48
C GLU A 176 -6.77 -20.40 35.68
N GLY A 177 -7.37 -19.99 34.56
CA GLY A 177 -6.81 -18.97 33.67
C GLY A 177 -5.67 -19.45 32.79
N GLN A 178 -5.44 -20.78 32.71
CA GLN A 178 -4.46 -21.35 31.79
C GLN A 178 -4.92 -21.23 30.34
N ASN A 179 -3.98 -21.01 29.43
CA ASN A 179 -4.27 -20.96 27.99
C ASN A 179 -4.50 -22.39 27.47
N LEU A 180 -5.69 -22.67 26.97
CA LEU A 180 -6.01 -23.96 26.37
C LEU A 180 -5.24 -24.12 25.04
N VAL A 181 -4.88 -25.36 24.73
CA VAL A 181 -4.15 -25.72 23.51
C VAL A 181 -4.84 -26.92 22.85
N GLN A 182 -5.15 -26.80 21.57
CA GLN A 182 -5.62 -27.89 20.71
C GLN A 182 -4.42 -28.46 19.95
N GLU A 183 -3.79 -29.48 20.51
CA GLU A 183 -2.54 -30.06 19.99
C GLU A 183 -2.62 -30.48 18.53
N GLU A 184 -3.75 -31.08 18.10
CA GLU A 184 -3.94 -31.48 16.69
C GLU A 184 -3.95 -30.29 15.73
N VAL A 185 -4.57 -29.18 16.12
CA VAL A 185 -4.62 -27.96 15.30
C VAL A 185 -3.27 -27.26 15.31
N VAL A 186 -2.56 -27.24 16.44
CA VAL A 186 -1.19 -26.73 16.54
C VAL A 186 -0.25 -27.54 15.63
N ALA A 187 -0.33 -28.86 15.66
CA ALA A 187 0.49 -29.75 14.84
C ALA A 187 0.20 -29.54 13.35
N ARG A 188 -1.07 -29.45 12.95
CA ARG A 188 -1.46 -29.13 11.57
C ARG A 188 -0.97 -27.74 11.15
N CYS A 189 -1.10 -26.74 12.01
CA CYS A 189 -0.63 -25.39 11.73
C CYS A 189 0.90 -25.33 11.61
N ALA A 190 1.64 -26.09 12.42
CA ALA A 190 3.10 -26.13 12.36
C ALA A 190 3.62 -26.67 11.02
N GLN A 191 2.80 -27.44 10.29
CA GLN A 191 3.11 -27.92 8.94
C GLN A 191 2.80 -26.88 7.86
N LEU A 192 1.98 -25.87 8.15
CA LEU A 192 1.65 -24.81 7.21
C LEU A 192 2.72 -23.72 7.23
N PRO A 193 3.04 -23.12 6.07
CA PRO A 193 3.93 -21.97 6.05
C PRO A 193 3.36 -20.84 6.91
N SER A 194 4.22 -20.11 7.63
CA SER A 194 3.83 -18.97 8.46
C SER A 194 4.09 -17.64 7.74
N VAL A 195 3.63 -16.53 8.34
CA VAL A 195 3.93 -15.18 7.83
C VAL A 195 5.44 -14.91 7.88
N ARG A 196 6.01 -14.48 6.77
CA ARG A 196 7.45 -14.23 6.59
C ARG A 196 7.79 -12.74 6.70
N ASN A 197 9.08 -12.42 6.64
CA ASN A 197 9.67 -11.07 6.65
C ASN A 197 9.45 -10.30 7.97
N GLY A 198 9.49 -11.02 9.09
CA GLY A 198 9.56 -10.41 10.41
C GLY A 198 10.96 -9.83 10.67
N LEU A 199 11.02 -8.69 11.35
CA LEU A 199 12.30 -8.13 11.81
C LEU A 199 12.75 -8.81 13.10
N ASP A 200 13.86 -9.53 13.03
CA ASP A 200 14.50 -10.11 14.21
C ASP A 200 14.99 -9.03 15.20
N ARG A 201 14.96 -9.34 16.51
CA ARG A 201 15.34 -8.40 17.57
C ARG A 201 16.84 -8.06 17.55
N ALA A 202 17.72 -9.01 17.24
CA ALA A 202 19.14 -8.76 17.15
C ALA A 202 19.45 -7.85 15.95
N LEU A 203 18.88 -8.16 14.77
CA LEU A 203 19.00 -7.31 13.59
C LEU A 203 18.46 -5.89 13.84
N GLN A 204 17.31 -5.77 14.51
CA GLN A 204 16.75 -4.47 14.89
C GLN A 204 17.74 -3.65 15.74
N GLN A 205 18.38 -4.28 16.73
CA GLN A 205 19.35 -3.60 17.58
C GLN A 205 20.58 -3.17 16.79
N GLN A 206 21.09 -4.02 15.89
CA GLN A 206 22.21 -3.69 15.00
C GLN A 206 21.88 -2.49 14.09
N LEU A 207 20.68 -2.46 13.50
CA LEU A 207 20.24 -1.32 12.67
C LEU A 207 20.16 -0.02 13.47
N ARG A 208 19.57 -0.06 14.67
CA ARG A 208 19.47 1.12 15.55
C ARG A 208 20.83 1.64 16.01
N LYS A 209 21.79 0.74 16.23
CA LYS A 209 23.18 1.06 16.57
C LYS A 209 24.05 1.36 15.35
N ARG A 210 23.51 1.28 14.13
CA ARG A 210 24.23 1.43 12.85
C ARG A 210 25.45 0.51 12.73
N GLN A 211 25.30 -0.73 13.18
CA GLN A 211 26.35 -1.76 13.20
C GLN A 211 26.25 -2.73 12.01
N VAL A 212 25.24 -2.59 11.15
CA VAL A 212 25.12 -3.41 9.93
C VAL A 212 26.08 -2.87 8.88
N CYS A 213 26.91 -3.76 8.32
CA CYS A 213 27.83 -3.44 7.24
C CYS A 213 27.18 -3.61 5.86
N PHE A 214 27.48 -2.70 4.93
CA PHE A 214 26.86 -2.60 3.61
C PHE A 214 27.88 -2.67 2.47
N GLU A 215 28.76 -3.67 2.52
CA GLU A 215 29.88 -3.80 1.59
C GLU A 215 29.43 -3.90 0.12
N ARG A 216 28.34 -4.65 -0.17
CA ARG A 216 27.85 -4.79 -1.56
C ARG A 216 27.32 -3.45 -2.07
N ALA A 217 26.62 -2.68 -1.23
CA ALA A 217 26.14 -1.35 -1.60
C ALA A 217 27.29 -0.37 -1.82
N GLU A 218 28.28 -0.35 -0.93
CA GLU A 218 29.46 0.51 -1.04
C GLU A 218 30.25 0.21 -2.32
N GLN A 219 30.51 -1.07 -2.61
CA GLN A 219 31.15 -1.49 -3.85
C GLN A 219 30.33 -1.12 -5.10
N ALA A 220 29.01 -1.32 -5.06
CA ALA A 220 28.13 -0.97 -6.18
C ALA A 220 28.15 0.54 -6.46
N LEU A 221 28.10 1.38 -5.42
CA LEU A 221 28.12 2.84 -5.54
C LEU A 221 29.48 3.36 -6.01
N ASN A 222 30.59 2.82 -5.49
CA ASN A 222 31.95 3.20 -5.91
C ASN A 222 32.16 2.94 -7.42
N ARG A 223 31.69 1.81 -7.95
CA ARG A 223 31.77 1.50 -9.39
C ARG A 223 30.99 2.49 -10.26
N LEU A 224 29.85 2.99 -9.76
CA LEU A 224 29.04 4.00 -10.46
C LEU A 224 29.73 5.36 -10.51
N THR A 225 30.59 5.67 -9.54
CA THR A 225 31.40 6.91 -9.56
C THR A 225 32.64 6.79 -10.45
N GLN A 226 33.22 5.60 -10.58
CA GLN A 226 34.42 5.36 -11.39
C GLN A 226 34.13 5.20 -12.89
N SER A 227 32.94 4.72 -13.26
CA SER A 227 32.53 4.63 -14.66
C SER A 227 32.07 6.01 -15.16
N PRO A 228 32.74 6.63 -16.14
CA PRO A 228 32.26 7.88 -16.73
C PRO A 228 30.87 7.63 -17.31
N MET A 229 29.89 8.42 -16.88
CA MET A 229 28.55 8.40 -17.50
C MET A 229 28.73 8.83 -18.96
N PRO A 230 28.19 8.08 -19.94
CA PRO A 230 28.28 8.50 -21.33
C PRO A 230 27.61 9.87 -21.46
N THR A 231 28.42 10.91 -21.65
CA THR A 231 27.95 12.22 -22.07
C THR A 231 27.31 12.05 -23.44
N VAL A 232 26.05 12.46 -23.56
CA VAL A 232 25.35 12.55 -24.83
C VAL A 232 26.11 13.55 -25.70
N VAL A 233 26.98 13.05 -26.58
CA VAL A 233 27.59 13.86 -27.63
C VAL A 233 26.64 13.82 -28.82
N PRO A 234 26.23 14.98 -29.38
CA PRO A 234 25.37 15.02 -30.55
C PRO A 234 26.01 14.25 -31.71
N GLU A 235 25.22 13.38 -32.31
CA GLU A 235 25.57 12.48 -33.41
C GLU A 235 26.38 13.20 -34.48
N THR A 236 27.66 12.84 -34.60
CA THR A 236 28.42 13.09 -35.83
C THR A 236 28.54 11.76 -36.55
N THR A 237 27.95 11.73 -37.73
CA THR A 237 27.91 10.64 -38.71
C THR A 237 29.24 9.89 -38.85
N VAL A 238 29.27 8.60 -38.52
CA VAL A 238 30.40 7.70 -38.84
C VAL A 238 29.92 6.67 -39.84
N ALA A 239 30.59 6.66 -41.00
CA ALA A 239 30.32 5.81 -42.14
C ALA A 239 30.58 4.32 -41.84
N MET A 240 29.76 3.47 -42.45
CA MET A 240 29.79 2.02 -42.40
C MET A 240 31.13 1.46 -42.92
N ALA A 241 31.81 0.67 -42.09
CA ALA A 241 32.89 -0.22 -42.51
C ALA A 241 32.40 -1.67 -42.42
N THR A 242 32.54 -2.41 -43.52
CA THR A 242 32.05 -3.77 -43.74
C THR A 242 32.93 -4.84 -43.06
N PRO A 243 32.37 -6.03 -42.73
CA PRO A 243 33.00 -7.02 -41.88
C PRO A 243 33.88 -7.99 -42.68
N LYS A 244 35.15 -8.16 -42.28
CA LYS A 244 36.04 -9.21 -42.80
C LYS A 244 35.86 -10.51 -42.02
N GLN A 245 35.49 -11.56 -42.75
CA GLN A 245 35.48 -12.95 -42.30
C GLN A 245 36.92 -13.48 -42.28
N ASN A 246 37.39 -13.98 -41.13
CA ASN A 246 38.64 -14.76 -41.05
C ASN A 246 38.29 -16.17 -40.58
N SER A 247 38.57 -17.15 -41.45
CA SER A 247 38.48 -18.58 -41.19
C SER A 247 39.69 -19.05 -40.39
N CYS A 248 39.44 -19.82 -39.32
CA CYS A 248 40.46 -20.44 -38.49
C CYS A 248 40.69 -21.89 -38.94
N HIS A 249 41.87 -22.19 -39.48
CA HIS A 249 42.32 -23.56 -39.68
C HIS A 249 43.07 -24.02 -38.42
N ALA A 250 42.56 -25.08 -37.80
CA ALA A 250 43.19 -25.79 -36.71
C ALA A 250 44.24 -26.75 -37.26
N GLN A 251 45.50 -26.61 -36.82
CA GLN A 251 46.55 -27.58 -37.06
C GLN A 251 47.12 -28.01 -35.70
N LEU A 252 46.94 -29.30 -35.41
CA LEU A 252 47.43 -29.99 -34.22
C LEU A 252 48.90 -30.31 -34.44
N ASP A 253 49.79 -29.67 -33.69
CA ASP A 253 51.19 -30.08 -33.63
C ASP A 253 51.52 -30.73 -32.27
N THR A 254 52.29 -31.80 -32.42
CA THR A 254 52.47 -32.90 -31.47
C THR A 254 53.54 -32.58 -30.43
N VAL A 255 53.30 -33.10 -29.24
CA VAL A 255 54.08 -33.05 -27.99
C VAL A 255 55.49 -33.63 -28.15
N GLY A 256 56.52 -32.93 -27.65
CA GLY A 256 57.84 -33.49 -27.41
C GLY A 256 58.89 -32.46 -27.00
N GLY A 257 59.26 -32.42 -25.72
CA GLY A 257 60.40 -31.62 -25.27
C GLY A 257 60.38 -31.32 -23.77
N ALA A 258 60.99 -32.19 -22.99
CA ALA A 258 61.26 -31.99 -21.56
C ALA A 258 62.26 -30.84 -21.38
N GLY A 259 61.76 -29.68 -20.95
CA GLY A 259 62.56 -28.52 -20.58
C GLY A 259 62.07 -27.95 -19.25
N THR A 260 62.99 -27.83 -18.30
CA THR A 260 62.81 -27.35 -16.93
C THR A 260 61.92 -26.10 -16.86
N PRO A 261 60.93 -26.04 -15.95
CA PRO A 261 59.93 -24.98 -15.96
C PRO A 261 60.57 -23.64 -15.61
N GLN A 262 60.75 -22.78 -16.61
CA GLN A 262 60.95 -21.36 -16.38
C GLN A 262 59.67 -20.82 -15.76
N SER A 263 59.80 -20.25 -14.57
CA SER A 263 58.73 -19.58 -13.84
C SER A 263 58.06 -18.55 -14.75
N SER A 264 56.83 -18.84 -15.17
CA SER A 264 56.00 -17.84 -15.86
C SER A 264 55.74 -16.68 -14.89
N PRO A 265 55.92 -15.41 -15.30
CA PRO A 265 55.65 -14.25 -14.46
C PRO A 265 54.15 -13.98 -14.30
N VAL A 266 53.26 -14.87 -14.74
CA VAL A 266 51.83 -14.74 -14.52
C VAL A 266 51.51 -15.17 -13.09
N PRO A 267 51.07 -14.27 -12.20
CA PRO A 267 50.63 -14.65 -10.86
C PRO A 267 49.40 -15.53 -11.00
N THR A 268 49.54 -16.82 -10.69
CA THR A 268 48.38 -17.70 -10.54
C THR A 268 47.75 -17.40 -9.18
N CYS A 269 46.60 -16.71 -9.19
CA CYS A 269 45.72 -16.73 -8.03
C CYS A 269 45.40 -18.20 -7.71
N GLY A 270 45.45 -18.55 -6.43
CA GLY A 270 45.17 -19.91 -5.94
C GLY A 270 43.79 -20.42 -6.37
N PRO A 271 43.42 -21.65 -5.97
CA PRO A 271 42.13 -22.21 -6.31
C PRO A 271 41.00 -21.25 -5.89
N LEU A 272 40.21 -20.78 -6.86
CA LEU A 272 38.99 -20.02 -6.59
C LEU A 272 38.05 -20.92 -5.81
N THR A 273 37.76 -20.54 -4.58
CA THR A 273 36.73 -21.17 -3.75
C THR A 273 35.36 -20.68 -4.20
N ASP A 274 34.32 -21.52 -4.14
CA ASP A 274 32.93 -21.11 -4.44
C ASP A 274 32.42 -19.94 -3.55
N GLU A 275 33.17 -19.61 -2.50
CA GLU A 275 32.98 -18.44 -1.64
C GLU A 275 33.34 -17.10 -2.31
N ASP A 276 34.03 -17.11 -3.45
CA ASP A 276 34.11 -15.94 -4.32
C ASP A 276 32.70 -15.69 -4.86
N VAL A 277 31.87 -14.95 -4.13
CA VAL A 277 30.45 -14.70 -4.42
C VAL A 277 30.32 -14.12 -5.84
N ILE A 278 30.17 -15.00 -6.83
CA ILE A 278 30.02 -14.62 -8.23
C ILE A 278 28.66 -13.97 -8.34
N ARG A 279 28.66 -12.66 -8.62
CA ARG A 279 27.44 -11.90 -8.86
C ARG A 279 26.68 -12.53 -10.03
N LEU A 280 25.40 -12.80 -9.81
CA LEU A 280 24.50 -13.22 -10.87
C LEU A 280 24.53 -12.22 -12.01
N ARG A 281 24.89 -12.70 -13.20
CA ARG A 281 24.72 -11.98 -14.45
C ARG A 281 23.23 -11.62 -14.59
N PRO A 282 22.88 -10.52 -15.28
CA PRO A 282 21.47 -10.19 -15.52
C PRO A 282 20.65 -11.36 -16.08
N CYS A 283 21.26 -12.24 -16.88
CA CYS A 283 20.61 -13.44 -17.42
C CYS A 283 20.38 -14.57 -16.40
N GLU A 284 21.10 -14.56 -15.27
CA GLU A 284 21.05 -15.56 -14.20
C GLU A 284 20.11 -15.15 -13.06
N LYS A 285 19.72 -13.86 -12.98
CA LYS A 285 18.72 -13.40 -12.02
C LYS A 285 17.37 -14.07 -12.28
N LYS A 286 16.63 -14.37 -11.19
CA LYS A 286 15.23 -14.83 -11.26
C LYS A 286 14.46 -13.90 -12.19
N ARG A 287 13.72 -14.43 -13.17
CA ARG A 287 12.89 -13.62 -14.07
C ARG A 287 11.51 -13.41 -13.46
N LEU A 288 10.96 -12.21 -13.59
CA LEU A 288 9.59 -11.89 -13.19
C LEU A 288 8.67 -12.01 -14.40
N ASP A 289 8.20 -13.22 -14.68
CA ASP A 289 7.20 -13.46 -15.73
C ASP A 289 5.78 -13.38 -15.15
N ILE A 290 5.17 -12.21 -15.25
CA ILE A 290 3.82 -11.93 -14.74
C ILE A 290 2.89 -11.38 -15.81
N SER A 291 3.21 -11.54 -17.09
CA SER A 291 2.35 -11.06 -18.17
C SER A 291 0.95 -11.68 -18.07
N GLY A 292 -0.08 -10.86 -18.31
CA GLY A 292 -1.49 -11.23 -18.19
C GLY A 292 -2.02 -11.41 -16.76
N LYS A 293 -1.18 -11.26 -15.73
CA LYS A 293 -1.60 -11.40 -14.32
C LYS A 293 -2.25 -10.12 -13.79
N LEU A 294 -3.21 -10.26 -12.88
CA LEU A 294 -3.84 -9.13 -12.20
C LEU A 294 -3.02 -8.68 -10.99
N TYR A 295 -2.57 -7.43 -11.01
CA TYR A 295 -1.65 -6.91 -10.00
C TYR A 295 -2.36 -5.92 -9.06
N LEU A 296 -2.47 -6.25 -7.76
CA LEU A 296 -2.87 -5.30 -6.73
C LEU A 296 -1.77 -4.26 -6.46
N ALA A 297 -2.11 -2.98 -6.60
CA ALA A 297 -1.19 -1.88 -6.37
C ALA A 297 -0.71 -1.79 -4.90
N PRO A 298 0.49 -1.24 -4.65
CA PRO A 298 0.87 -0.78 -3.32
C PRO A 298 -0.03 0.41 -2.92
N LEU A 299 -0.85 0.22 -1.89
CA LEU A 299 -1.85 1.20 -1.42
C LEU A 299 -1.49 1.69 -0.02
N THR A 300 -1.03 2.93 0.12
CA THR A 300 -0.72 3.48 1.45
C THR A 300 -1.96 3.49 2.37
N THR A 301 -1.79 3.09 3.62
CA THR A 301 -2.81 2.95 4.68
C THR A 301 -3.70 1.72 4.54
N CYS A 302 -4.26 1.48 3.36
CA CYS A 302 -5.25 0.42 3.16
C CYS A 302 -4.66 -0.88 2.57
N GLY A 303 -3.48 -0.85 1.96
CA GLY A 303 -2.79 -1.99 1.33
C GLY A 303 -2.03 -2.91 2.30
N ASN A 304 -2.47 -2.94 3.55
CA ASN A 304 -1.90 -3.77 4.60
C ASN A 304 -2.14 -5.27 4.34
N LEU A 305 -1.43 -6.12 5.07
CA LEU A 305 -1.47 -7.58 4.85
C LEU A 305 -2.89 -8.17 4.86
N PRO A 306 -3.78 -7.83 5.83
CA PRO A 306 -5.18 -8.25 5.79
C PRO A 306 -5.91 -7.91 4.49
N PHE A 307 -5.79 -6.66 4.00
CA PHE A 307 -6.46 -6.26 2.76
C PHE A 307 -5.91 -7.01 1.55
N ARG A 308 -4.59 -7.22 1.48
CA ARG A 308 -3.99 -8.00 0.37
C ARG A 308 -4.48 -9.45 0.36
N ARG A 309 -4.70 -10.06 1.54
CA ARG A 309 -5.33 -11.40 1.66
C ARG A 309 -6.75 -11.41 1.12
N ILE A 310 -7.55 -10.39 1.40
CA ILE A 310 -8.90 -10.24 0.82
C ILE A 310 -8.82 -10.22 -0.70
N CYS A 311 -7.94 -9.40 -1.27
CA CYS A 311 -7.76 -9.35 -2.73
C CYS A 311 -7.23 -10.66 -3.32
N LYS A 312 -6.32 -11.38 -2.63
CA LYS A 312 -5.86 -12.72 -3.05
C LYS A 312 -7.01 -13.72 -3.10
N ARG A 313 -7.91 -13.72 -2.11
CA ARG A 313 -9.12 -14.56 -2.11
C ARG A 313 -10.01 -14.29 -3.33
N PHE A 314 -10.11 -13.03 -3.77
CA PHE A 314 -10.85 -12.65 -4.97
C PHE A 314 -10.06 -12.81 -6.27
N GLY A 315 -8.86 -13.37 -6.22
CA GLY A 315 -8.09 -13.71 -7.42
C GLY A 315 -7.12 -12.63 -7.88
N ALA A 316 -6.67 -11.71 -7.02
CA ALA A 316 -5.43 -10.99 -7.30
C ALA A 316 -4.28 -11.99 -7.47
N ASP A 317 -3.48 -11.86 -8.53
CA ASP A 317 -2.38 -12.78 -8.78
C ASP A 317 -1.10 -12.28 -8.13
N VAL A 318 -0.79 -10.99 -8.34
CA VAL A 318 0.38 -10.30 -7.82
C VAL A 318 -0.03 -9.31 -6.74
N THR A 319 0.71 -9.30 -5.63
CA THR A 319 0.52 -8.36 -4.52
C THR A 319 1.80 -7.59 -4.26
N CYS A 320 1.66 -6.35 -3.80
CA CYS A 320 2.79 -5.56 -3.35
C CYS A 320 2.49 -4.90 -2.01
N GLY A 321 3.47 -4.94 -1.10
CA GLY A 321 3.42 -4.27 0.18
C GLY A 321 3.22 -2.76 0.02
N GLU A 322 2.80 -2.10 1.10
CA GLU A 322 2.69 -0.64 1.09
C GLU A 322 4.06 0.01 0.83
N MET A 323 4.05 1.25 0.36
CA MET A 323 5.25 2.06 0.19
C MET A 323 6.04 2.17 1.50
N ALA A 324 7.23 1.57 1.54
CA ALA A 324 8.13 1.57 2.69
C ALA A 324 9.27 2.57 2.51
N VAL A 325 9.47 3.44 3.49
CA VAL A 325 10.49 4.48 3.50
C VAL A 325 11.84 3.88 3.89
N CYS A 326 12.82 3.90 2.98
CA CYS A 326 14.13 3.27 3.17
C CYS A 326 14.86 3.76 4.42
N THR A 327 14.78 5.06 4.72
CA THR A 327 15.42 5.61 5.92
C THR A 327 14.86 5.04 7.22
N ASN A 328 13.56 4.75 7.27
CA ASN A 328 12.91 4.16 8.43
C ASN A 328 13.23 2.66 8.57
N LEU A 329 13.33 1.95 7.44
CA LEU A 329 13.78 0.54 7.42
C LEU A 329 15.20 0.40 7.96
N LEU A 330 16.13 1.24 7.49
CA LEU A 330 17.52 1.26 7.95
C LEU A 330 17.66 1.68 9.43
N GLN A 331 16.68 2.38 9.99
CA GLN A 331 16.61 2.71 11.41
C GLN A 331 15.97 1.60 12.28
N GLY A 332 15.55 0.48 11.68
CA GLY A 332 14.90 -0.62 12.39
C GLY A 332 13.54 -0.25 12.98
N GLN A 333 12.82 0.69 12.35
CA GLN A 333 11.48 1.09 12.79
C GLN A 333 10.47 -0.03 12.53
N MET A 334 9.87 -0.60 13.59
CA MET A 334 8.97 -1.76 13.46
C MET A 334 7.74 -1.49 12.60
N SER A 335 7.20 -0.27 12.65
CA SER A 335 6.04 0.11 11.85
C SER A 335 6.32 0.06 10.36
N GLU A 336 7.55 0.36 9.93
CA GLU A 336 7.95 0.32 8.54
C GLU A 336 8.22 -1.13 8.09
N TRP A 337 8.90 -1.90 8.93
CA TRP A 337 9.15 -3.33 8.68
C TRP A 337 7.86 -4.17 8.62
N ALA A 338 6.81 -3.75 9.34
CA ALA A 338 5.50 -4.40 9.24
C ALA A 338 4.90 -4.35 7.82
N LEU A 339 5.28 -3.37 7.00
CA LEU A 339 4.81 -3.23 5.61
C LEU A 339 5.39 -4.31 4.68
N LEU A 340 6.50 -4.94 5.08
CA LEU A 340 7.23 -5.93 4.29
C LEU A 340 6.76 -7.37 4.53
N LYS A 341 5.88 -7.58 5.51
CA LYS A 341 5.36 -8.91 5.87
C LYS A 341 4.62 -9.55 4.69
N ARG A 342 4.89 -10.84 4.48
CA ARG A 342 4.31 -11.68 3.43
C ARG A 342 3.48 -12.82 4.04
N HIS A 343 2.23 -12.97 3.63
CA HIS A 343 1.39 -14.11 4.02
C HIS A 343 1.63 -15.29 3.05
N PRO A 344 1.53 -16.55 3.52
CA PRO A 344 1.67 -17.74 2.67
C PRO A 344 0.79 -17.76 1.41
N CYS A 345 -0.41 -17.17 1.48
CA CYS A 345 -1.31 -17.10 0.34
C CYS A 345 -0.86 -16.11 -0.75
N GLU A 346 0.23 -15.36 -0.56
CA GLU A 346 0.77 -14.42 -1.54
C GLU A 346 1.84 -15.14 -2.40
N ASP A 347 1.40 -15.75 -3.50
CA ASP A 347 2.27 -16.55 -4.41
C ASP A 347 3.34 -15.69 -5.10
N ILE A 348 2.94 -14.49 -5.54
CA ILE A 348 3.84 -13.48 -6.11
C ILE A 348 3.70 -12.20 -5.29
N PHE A 349 4.75 -11.89 -4.53
CA PHE A 349 4.78 -10.77 -3.60
C PHE A 349 6.02 -9.89 -3.83
N GLY A 350 5.81 -8.59 -3.98
CA GLY A 350 6.90 -7.62 -3.98
C GLY A 350 6.78 -6.58 -2.88
N VAL A 351 7.87 -5.85 -2.65
CA VAL A 351 7.92 -4.72 -1.72
C VAL A 351 8.26 -3.44 -2.46
N GLN A 352 7.63 -2.33 -2.08
CA GLN A 352 7.89 -1.04 -2.70
C GLN A 352 8.73 -0.13 -1.78
N LEU A 353 9.87 0.34 -2.30
CA LEU A 353 10.80 1.23 -1.62
C LEU A 353 10.60 2.69 -2.01
N GLU A 354 10.61 3.57 -1.03
CA GLU A 354 10.64 5.02 -1.18
C GLU A 354 11.94 5.61 -0.63
N GLY A 355 12.57 6.44 -1.44
CA GLY A 355 13.71 7.25 -1.05
C GLY A 355 14.20 8.12 -2.21
N ALA A 356 15.18 8.98 -1.92
CA ALA A 356 15.66 10.01 -2.85
C ALA A 356 17.17 9.98 -3.09
N PHE A 357 17.91 9.11 -2.40
CA PHE A 357 19.37 9.12 -2.34
C PHE A 357 19.95 7.75 -2.70
N PRO A 358 20.91 7.67 -3.63
CA PRO A 358 21.54 6.41 -4.03
C PRO A 358 22.05 5.59 -2.85
N ASP A 359 22.84 6.19 -1.95
CA ASP A 359 23.40 5.51 -0.78
C ASP A 359 22.33 4.82 0.08
N THR A 360 21.30 5.56 0.48
CA THR A 360 20.20 5.04 1.30
C THR A 360 19.42 3.95 0.57
N MET A 361 19.12 4.14 -0.71
CA MET A 361 18.35 3.17 -1.50
C MET A 361 19.11 1.87 -1.68
N THR A 362 20.40 1.95 -2.04
CA THR A 362 21.24 0.77 -2.29
C THR A 362 21.52 0.00 -1.00
N LYS A 363 21.83 0.67 0.11
CA LYS A 363 21.98 0.01 1.42
C LYS A 363 20.69 -0.68 1.86
N CYS A 364 19.55 -0.03 1.67
CA CYS A 364 18.25 -0.64 1.98
C CYS A 364 17.98 -1.87 1.10
N ALA A 365 18.31 -1.81 -0.19
CA ALA A 365 18.15 -2.96 -1.09
C ALA A 365 19.04 -4.15 -0.69
N GLU A 366 20.30 -3.90 -0.33
CA GLU A 366 21.20 -4.94 0.20
C GLU A 366 20.65 -5.54 1.50
N LEU A 367 20.14 -4.71 2.41
CA LEU A 367 19.52 -5.19 3.65
C LEU A 367 18.36 -6.14 3.35
N LEU A 368 17.45 -5.73 2.46
CA LEU A 368 16.28 -6.53 2.13
C LEU A 368 16.68 -7.84 1.43
N ASN A 369 17.61 -7.77 0.47
CA ASN A 369 18.11 -8.96 -0.23
C ASN A 369 18.65 -10.05 0.71
N ARG A 370 19.21 -9.64 1.86
CA ARG A 370 19.77 -10.56 2.87
C ARG A 370 18.74 -11.10 3.86
N THR A 371 17.63 -10.40 4.06
CA THR A 371 16.81 -10.56 5.29
C THR A 371 15.34 -10.85 5.04
N ILE A 372 14.84 -10.65 3.82
CA ILE A 372 13.44 -10.91 3.48
C ILE A 372 13.31 -11.76 2.23
N ASP A 373 12.20 -12.49 2.14
CA ASP A 373 11.79 -13.24 0.97
C ASP A 373 10.72 -12.46 0.18
N VAL A 374 11.06 -12.11 -1.05
CA VAL A 374 10.21 -11.38 -2.01
C VAL A 374 10.50 -11.86 -3.43
N ASP A 375 9.55 -11.69 -4.34
CA ASP A 375 9.70 -12.05 -5.75
C ASP A 375 10.27 -10.90 -6.60
N PHE A 376 10.11 -9.67 -6.13
CA PHE A 376 10.68 -8.47 -6.74
C PHE A 376 10.72 -7.31 -5.74
N VAL A 377 11.54 -6.30 -6.06
CA VAL A 377 11.57 -5.01 -5.35
C VAL A 377 11.14 -3.91 -6.32
N ASP A 378 10.20 -3.06 -5.90
CA ASP A 378 9.72 -1.92 -6.69
C ASP A 378 10.29 -0.60 -6.15
N ILE A 379 10.66 0.32 -7.04
CA ILE A 379 11.00 1.70 -6.64
C ILE A 379 9.80 2.61 -6.87
N ASN A 380 9.38 3.31 -5.81
CA ASN A 380 8.33 4.32 -5.91
C ASN A 380 8.85 5.60 -6.59
N VAL A 381 8.41 5.82 -7.82
CA VAL A 381 8.64 7.03 -8.62
C VAL A 381 7.29 7.72 -8.92
N GLY A 382 6.26 7.43 -8.11
CA GLY A 382 4.86 7.77 -8.38
C GLY A 382 4.12 8.50 -7.27
N CYS A 383 4.68 8.55 -6.05
CA CYS A 383 4.05 9.19 -4.90
C CYS A 383 3.95 10.71 -5.12
N PRO A 384 2.74 11.31 -5.09
CA PRO A 384 2.55 12.73 -5.35
C PRO A 384 2.55 13.59 -4.08
N ILE A 385 2.74 12.98 -2.91
CA ILE A 385 2.61 13.66 -1.62
C ILE A 385 3.71 14.70 -1.47
N ASP A 386 3.34 15.93 -1.13
CA ASP A 386 4.27 17.07 -1.07
C ASP A 386 5.45 16.82 -0.12
N LEU A 387 5.23 16.10 0.99
CA LEU A 387 6.29 15.74 1.94
C LEU A 387 7.36 14.83 1.30
N VAL A 388 6.95 13.87 0.48
CA VAL A 388 7.85 12.95 -0.24
C VAL A 388 8.52 13.70 -1.39
N TYR A 389 7.73 14.43 -2.17
CA TYR A 389 8.21 15.21 -3.32
C TYR A 389 9.27 16.24 -2.93
N LYS A 390 9.06 17.00 -1.86
CA LYS A 390 10.02 18.02 -1.38
C LYS A 390 11.34 17.42 -0.91
N LYS A 391 11.32 16.21 -0.35
CA LYS A 391 12.54 15.45 -0.02
C LYS A 391 13.25 14.90 -1.27
N GLY A 392 12.62 14.97 -2.43
CA GLY A 392 13.16 14.47 -3.69
C GLY A 392 12.76 13.05 -4.05
N GLY A 393 11.89 12.41 -3.27
CA GLY A 393 11.37 11.07 -3.56
C GLY A 393 10.10 11.10 -4.42
N GLY A 394 9.56 9.92 -4.73
CA GLY A 394 8.35 9.77 -5.53
C GLY A 394 8.48 10.44 -6.90
N CYS A 395 7.48 11.22 -7.32
CA CYS A 395 7.49 11.87 -8.64
C CYS A 395 8.66 12.87 -8.84
N ALA A 396 9.32 13.33 -7.77
CA ALA A 396 10.46 14.25 -7.91
C ALA A 396 11.67 13.57 -8.57
N LEU A 397 11.81 12.24 -8.45
CA LEU A 397 12.89 11.48 -9.10
C LEU A 397 12.82 11.54 -10.63
N MET A 398 11.62 11.68 -11.21
CA MET A 398 11.44 11.76 -12.67
C MET A 398 12.18 12.94 -13.31
N ASN A 399 12.38 14.03 -12.56
CA ASN A 399 13.10 15.22 -13.03
C ASN A 399 14.59 15.21 -12.64
N ARG A 400 15.09 14.10 -12.09
CA ARG A 400 16.45 13.99 -11.54
C ARG A 400 17.17 12.80 -12.16
N SER A 401 17.25 12.75 -13.49
CA SER A 401 17.74 11.58 -14.25
C SER A 401 19.06 11.02 -13.69
N ALA A 402 20.08 11.85 -13.45
CA ALA A 402 21.36 11.37 -12.89
C ALA A 402 21.21 10.66 -11.53
N LYS A 403 20.45 11.23 -10.59
CA LYS A 403 20.19 10.59 -9.28
C LYS A 403 19.33 9.34 -9.44
N PHE A 404 18.36 9.39 -10.34
CA PHE A 404 17.46 8.27 -10.59
C PHE A 404 18.23 7.07 -11.17
N GLN A 405 19.09 7.32 -12.16
CA GLN A 405 20.01 6.32 -12.72
C GLN A 405 20.91 5.70 -11.66
N GLN A 406 21.53 6.52 -10.80
CA GLN A 406 22.37 6.03 -9.70
C GLN A 406 21.58 5.15 -8.73
N ILE A 407 20.35 5.54 -8.37
CA ILE A 407 19.47 4.73 -7.53
C ILE A 407 19.16 3.38 -8.21
N VAL A 408 18.68 3.40 -9.46
CA VAL A 408 18.29 2.19 -10.19
C VAL A 408 19.47 1.24 -10.34
N ARG A 409 20.62 1.74 -10.81
CA ARG A 409 21.81 0.90 -11.02
C ARG A 409 22.39 0.39 -9.70
N GLY A 410 22.41 1.22 -8.65
CA GLY A 410 22.88 0.82 -7.33
C GLY A 410 21.99 -0.29 -6.74
N VAL A 411 20.68 -0.05 -6.67
CA VAL A 411 19.70 -1.04 -6.17
C VAL A 411 19.75 -2.34 -6.98
N ASN A 412 19.72 -2.26 -8.31
CA ASN A 412 19.83 -3.46 -9.16
C ASN A 412 21.19 -4.17 -9.02
N GLY A 413 22.25 -3.45 -8.63
CA GLY A 413 23.57 -4.02 -8.39
C GLY A 413 23.63 -5.00 -7.22
N VAL A 414 22.74 -4.85 -6.24
CA VAL A 414 22.77 -5.61 -4.98
C VAL A 414 21.61 -6.60 -4.81
N LEU A 415 20.54 -6.48 -5.62
CA LEU A 415 19.40 -7.39 -5.59
C LEU A 415 19.63 -8.64 -6.44
N ASP A 416 19.28 -9.80 -5.90
CA ASP A 416 19.26 -11.10 -6.59
C ASP A 416 17.88 -11.35 -7.26
N VAL A 417 16.87 -10.57 -6.86
CA VAL A 417 15.52 -10.54 -7.47
C VAL A 417 15.35 -9.36 -8.45
N PRO A 418 14.36 -9.43 -9.37
CA PRO A 418 14.03 -8.34 -10.28
C PRO A 418 13.71 -7.00 -9.60
N LEU A 419 14.18 -5.93 -10.23
CA LEU A 419 13.84 -4.55 -9.87
C LEU A 419 12.75 -4.03 -10.79
N THR A 420 11.65 -3.53 -10.22
CA THR A 420 10.56 -2.88 -10.96
C THR A 420 10.46 -1.40 -10.58
N VAL A 421 9.75 -0.63 -11.39
CA VAL A 421 9.51 0.80 -11.12
C VAL A 421 8.04 1.14 -11.32
N LYS A 422 7.42 1.77 -10.32
CA LYS A 422 6.09 2.39 -10.47
C LYS A 422 6.21 3.90 -10.60
N MET A 423 5.73 4.45 -11.72
CA MET A 423 5.81 5.88 -12.03
C MET A 423 4.48 6.48 -12.51
N ARG A 424 4.48 7.80 -12.72
CA ARG A 424 3.40 8.59 -13.31
C ARG A 424 3.76 9.03 -14.73
N THR A 425 2.82 9.62 -15.47
CA THR A 425 3.11 10.16 -16.81
C THR A 425 4.13 11.29 -16.77
N GLY A 426 4.12 12.10 -15.71
CA GLY A 426 4.98 13.26 -15.53
C GLY A 426 4.72 13.95 -14.19
N VAL A 427 5.45 15.04 -13.93
CA VAL A 427 5.22 15.88 -12.74
C VAL A 427 4.11 16.90 -13.00
N GLN A 428 4.17 17.59 -14.14
CA GLN A 428 3.23 18.65 -14.48
C GLN A 428 2.09 18.12 -15.35
N GLU A 429 0.92 18.75 -15.30
CA GLU A 429 -0.13 18.50 -16.28
C GLU A 429 0.35 18.89 -17.69
N ARG A 430 -0.01 18.11 -18.73
CA ARG A 430 0.39 18.30 -20.13
C ARG A 430 1.89 18.18 -20.46
N VAL A 431 2.75 17.95 -19.47
CA VAL A 431 4.18 17.69 -19.68
C VAL A 431 4.49 16.25 -19.28
N SER A 432 4.25 15.33 -20.21
CA SER A 432 4.53 13.91 -20.02
C SER A 432 6.00 13.60 -20.26
N LEU A 433 6.61 12.86 -19.35
CA LEU A 433 8.04 12.50 -19.33
C LEU A 433 8.27 10.99 -19.43
N ALA A 434 7.28 10.16 -19.11
CA ALA A 434 7.44 8.71 -19.02
C ALA A 434 8.03 8.10 -20.30
N HIS A 435 7.50 8.45 -21.47
CA HIS A 435 8.01 7.99 -22.78
C HIS A 435 9.52 8.22 -23.00
N ARG A 436 10.12 9.25 -22.39
CA ARG A 436 11.56 9.51 -22.50
C ARG A 436 12.40 8.70 -21.52
N LEU A 437 11.85 8.44 -20.33
CA LEU A 437 12.52 7.69 -19.27
C LEU A 437 12.46 6.17 -19.48
N LEU A 438 11.46 5.66 -20.19
CA LEU A 438 11.26 4.22 -20.37
C LEU A 438 12.43 3.50 -21.06
N PRO A 439 13.01 4.03 -22.17
CA PRO A 439 14.21 3.45 -22.76
C PRO A 439 15.39 3.46 -21.80
N GLU A 440 15.59 4.56 -21.07
CA GLU A 440 16.67 4.67 -20.09
C GLU A 440 16.51 3.62 -18.97
N LEU A 441 15.30 3.44 -18.45
CA LEU A 441 15.01 2.45 -17.40
C LEU A 441 15.32 1.02 -17.84
N ARG A 442 14.98 0.68 -19.09
CA ARG A 442 15.34 -0.61 -19.70
C ARG A 442 16.86 -0.78 -19.74
N ASP A 443 17.59 0.24 -20.18
CA ASP A 443 19.05 0.21 -20.28
C ASP A 443 19.75 0.20 -18.91
N TRP A 444 19.08 0.70 -17.87
CA TRP A 444 19.55 0.62 -16.48
C TRP A 444 19.23 -0.72 -15.82
N GLY A 445 18.50 -1.61 -16.51
CA GLY A 445 18.20 -2.97 -16.07
C GLY A 445 16.95 -3.09 -15.20
N VAL A 446 15.98 -2.18 -15.33
CA VAL A 446 14.64 -2.36 -14.76
C VAL A 446 13.94 -3.50 -15.51
N ALA A 447 13.34 -4.42 -14.77
CA ALA A 447 12.70 -5.61 -15.33
C ALA A 447 11.26 -5.36 -15.78
N LEU A 448 10.55 -4.44 -15.12
CA LEU A 448 9.15 -4.10 -15.40
C LEU A 448 8.83 -2.69 -14.91
N VAL A 449 8.00 -1.97 -15.67
CA VAL A 449 7.50 -0.64 -15.28
C VAL A 449 5.98 -0.66 -15.14
N THR A 450 5.45 -0.05 -14.08
CA THR A 450 4.02 0.27 -13.99
C THR A 450 3.81 1.77 -14.19
N LEU A 451 3.00 2.15 -15.18
CA LEU A 451 2.68 3.54 -15.48
C LEU A 451 1.26 3.89 -15.02
N HIS A 452 1.15 4.80 -14.05
CA HIS A 452 -0.13 5.43 -13.72
C HIS A 452 -0.40 6.56 -14.73
N GLY A 453 -1.53 6.47 -15.46
CA GLY A 453 -1.92 7.38 -16.54
C GLY A 453 -2.25 8.82 -16.13
N ARG A 454 -1.71 9.31 -15.01
CA ARG A 454 -1.88 10.69 -14.55
C ARG A 454 -0.55 11.31 -14.17
N SER A 455 -0.44 12.61 -14.33
CA SER A 455 0.68 13.38 -13.78
C SER A 455 0.57 13.51 -12.25
N ARG A 456 1.63 13.98 -11.60
CA ARG A 456 1.59 14.31 -10.17
C ARG A 456 0.52 15.38 -9.88
N GLU A 457 0.51 16.47 -10.65
CA GLU A 457 -0.40 17.60 -10.47
C GLU A 457 -1.87 17.24 -10.66
N GLN A 458 -2.17 16.36 -11.61
CA GLN A 458 -3.53 15.88 -11.82
C GLN A 458 -4.08 15.11 -10.63
N ARG A 459 -3.25 14.58 -9.72
CA ARG A 459 -3.66 13.73 -8.59
C ARG A 459 -4.74 12.71 -8.98
N TYR A 460 -6.01 13.04 -8.74
CA TYR A 460 -7.21 12.29 -9.13
C TYR A 460 -8.31 13.16 -9.76
N THR A 461 -8.00 14.40 -10.18
CA THR A 461 -8.97 15.36 -10.73
C THR A 461 -9.25 15.14 -12.23
N ARG A 462 -8.46 14.31 -12.90
CA ARG A 462 -8.61 13.93 -14.31
C ARG A 462 -8.75 12.41 -14.45
N LEU A 463 -9.22 11.95 -15.61
CA LEU A 463 -9.14 10.54 -15.97
C LEU A 463 -7.70 10.15 -16.33
N ALA A 464 -7.39 8.86 -16.22
CA ALA A 464 -6.13 8.30 -16.67
C ALA A 464 -6.04 8.30 -18.21
N ASP A 465 -4.89 8.76 -18.72
CA ASP A 465 -4.58 8.85 -20.15
C ASP A 465 -4.08 7.51 -20.68
N TRP A 466 -5.03 6.62 -21.02
CA TRP A 466 -4.75 5.31 -21.62
C TRP A 466 -4.15 5.36 -23.03
N PRO A 467 -4.53 6.30 -23.93
CA PRO A 467 -3.81 6.49 -25.19
C PRO A 467 -2.31 6.78 -24.98
N TYR A 468 -1.98 7.58 -23.97
CA TYR A 468 -0.57 7.81 -23.62
C TYR A 468 0.11 6.58 -23.00
N ILE A 469 -0.62 5.77 -22.23
CA ILE A 469 -0.11 4.47 -21.75
C ILE A 469 0.20 3.54 -22.93
N GLU A 470 -0.67 3.47 -23.95
CA GLU A 470 -0.43 2.69 -25.17
C GLU A 470 0.86 3.12 -25.88
N GLN A 471 1.05 4.44 -26.07
CA GLN A 471 2.29 4.99 -26.63
C GLN A 471 3.51 4.55 -25.80
N CYS A 472 3.41 4.64 -24.48
CA CYS A 472 4.48 4.24 -23.57
C CYS A 472 4.77 2.74 -23.62
N ALA A 473 3.75 1.88 -23.74
CA ALA A 473 3.92 0.43 -23.85
C ALA A 473 4.75 0.07 -25.10
N LYS A 474 4.46 0.72 -26.24
CA LYS A 474 5.24 0.55 -27.48
C LYS A 474 6.70 0.97 -27.30
N VAL A 475 6.96 2.09 -26.63
CA VAL A 475 8.32 2.60 -26.38
C VAL A 475 9.11 1.74 -25.37
N ALA A 476 8.43 1.18 -24.36
CA ALA A 476 9.06 0.35 -23.33
C ALA A 476 9.54 -1.01 -23.86
N SER A 477 8.86 -1.55 -24.89
CA SER A 477 9.16 -2.86 -25.48
C SER A 477 10.66 -3.05 -25.76
N PRO A 478 11.26 -4.23 -25.46
CA PRO A 478 10.63 -5.46 -24.96
C PRO A 478 10.42 -5.50 -23.43
N MET A 479 10.75 -4.43 -22.69
CA MET A 479 10.51 -4.38 -21.24
C MET A 479 8.98 -4.33 -20.99
N PRO A 480 8.42 -5.23 -20.17
CA PRO A 480 6.98 -5.25 -19.90
C PRO A 480 6.54 -3.97 -19.18
N LEU A 481 5.43 -3.41 -19.65
CA LEU A 481 4.78 -2.25 -19.04
C LEU A 481 3.38 -2.62 -18.57
N PHE A 482 3.10 -2.35 -17.29
CA PHE A 482 1.78 -2.48 -16.69
C PHE A 482 1.04 -1.14 -16.69
N GLY A 483 -0.20 -1.15 -17.17
CA GLY A 483 -1.08 0.02 -17.13
C GLY A 483 -1.75 0.17 -15.77
N ASN A 484 -1.86 1.40 -15.27
CA ASN A 484 -2.57 1.71 -14.02
C ASN A 484 -3.43 2.96 -14.17
N GLY A 485 -4.66 2.89 -13.68
CA GLY A 485 -5.55 4.05 -13.58
C GLY A 485 -6.97 3.74 -14.01
N ASP A 486 -7.92 4.07 -13.14
CA ASP A 486 -9.35 4.14 -13.48
C ASP A 486 -10.00 2.83 -13.94
N ILE A 487 -9.47 1.71 -13.48
CA ILE A 487 -10.08 0.39 -13.62
C ILE A 487 -11.03 0.17 -12.44
N LEU A 488 -12.34 0.14 -12.69
CA LEU A 488 -13.39 -0.15 -11.71
C LEU A 488 -14.36 -1.26 -12.17
N SER A 489 -14.26 -1.70 -13.43
CA SER A 489 -15.02 -2.85 -13.96
C SER A 489 -14.15 -3.79 -14.82
N PHE A 490 -14.72 -4.92 -15.22
CA PHE A 490 -14.05 -5.84 -16.14
C PHE A 490 -13.94 -5.26 -17.56
N GLU A 491 -14.90 -4.43 -17.98
CA GLU A 491 -14.83 -3.70 -19.25
C GLU A 491 -13.68 -2.69 -19.25
N ASP A 492 -13.49 -1.95 -18.15
CA ASP A 492 -12.33 -1.05 -18.02
C ASP A 492 -11.02 -1.84 -18.15
N ALA A 493 -10.95 -3.03 -17.54
CA ALA A 493 -9.80 -3.91 -17.64
C ALA A 493 -9.58 -4.42 -19.08
N ASN A 494 -10.66 -4.80 -19.78
CA ASN A 494 -10.58 -5.25 -21.18
C ASN A 494 -10.10 -4.13 -22.10
N CYS A 495 -10.67 -2.93 -21.99
CA CYS A 495 -10.22 -1.75 -22.72
C CYS A 495 -8.76 -1.41 -22.41
N ALA A 496 -8.35 -1.50 -21.15
CA ALA A 496 -6.96 -1.32 -20.76
C ALA A 496 -6.03 -2.35 -21.41
N MET A 497 -6.39 -3.63 -21.43
CA MET A 497 -5.57 -4.69 -22.05
C MET A 497 -5.42 -4.52 -23.57
N GLN A 498 -6.37 -3.86 -24.24
CA GLN A 498 -6.27 -3.53 -25.67
C GLN A 498 -5.17 -2.51 -26.00
N THR A 499 -4.64 -1.78 -24.99
CA THR A 499 -3.55 -0.81 -25.18
C THR A 499 -2.16 -1.45 -25.34
N GLY A 500 -2.08 -2.78 -25.44
CA GLY A 500 -0.81 -3.50 -25.63
C GLY A 500 0.08 -3.53 -24.38
N VAL A 501 -0.46 -3.18 -23.20
CA VAL A 501 0.22 -3.37 -21.92
C VAL A 501 0.39 -4.86 -21.62
N ALA A 502 1.46 -5.21 -20.90
CA ALA A 502 1.72 -6.59 -20.48
C ALA A 502 0.73 -7.07 -19.40
N GLY A 503 0.09 -6.15 -18.71
CA GLY A 503 -0.91 -6.42 -17.68
C GLY A 503 -1.44 -5.13 -17.06
N ILE A 504 -2.37 -5.28 -16.12
CA ILE A 504 -2.98 -4.16 -15.42
C ILE A 504 -2.70 -4.20 -13.93
N MET A 505 -2.49 -3.02 -13.35
CA MET A 505 -2.42 -2.83 -11.92
C MET A 505 -3.70 -2.15 -11.41
N VAL A 506 -4.39 -2.78 -10.48
CA VAL A 506 -5.64 -2.30 -9.87
C VAL A 506 -5.33 -1.63 -8.54
N ALA A 507 -5.82 -0.39 -8.35
CA ALA A 507 -5.56 0.42 -7.16
C ALA A 507 -6.86 0.78 -6.43
N ARG A 508 -7.42 1.97 -6.68
CA ARG A 508 -8.66 2.44 -6.03
C ARG A 508 -9.86 1.54 -6.33
N GLY A 509 -9.89 0.90 -7.50
CA GLY A 509 -10.92 -0.09 -7.85
C GLY A 509 -11.02 -1.20 -6.81
N ALA A 510 -9.89 -1.75 -6.36
CA ALA A 510 -9.86 -2.78 -5.32
C ALA A 510 -10.38 -2.28 -3.95
N LEU A 511 -10.17 -1.00 -3.61
CA LEU A 511 -10.70 -0.42 -2.37
C LEU A 511 -12.22 -0.27 -2.38
N LEU A 512 -12.83 -0.08 -3.55
CA LEU A 512 -14.28 -0.02 -3.71
C LEU A 512 -14.90 -1.40 -3.92
N LYS A 513 -14.19 -2.29 -4.63
CA LYS A 513 -14.65 -3.62 -5.03
C LYS A 513 -13.49 -4.61 -4.97
N PRO A 514 -13.18 -5.22 -3.81
CA PRO A 514 -12.13 -6.23 -3.73
C PRO A 514 -12.38 -7.42 -4.66
N TRP A 515 -13.64 -7.75 -4.95
CA TRP A 515 -14.05 -8.78 -5.90
C TRP A 515 -13.91 -8.37 -7.37
N LEU A 516 -13.42 -7.17 -7.68
CA LEU A 516 -13.13 -6.73 -9.06
C LEU A 516 -12.17 -7.70 -9.77
N PHE A 517 -11.24 -8.33 -9.04
CA PHE A 517 -10.37 -9.36 -9.62
C PHE A 517 -11.16 -10.57 -10.13
N THR A 518 -12.22 -10.97 -9.40
CA THR A 518 -13.13 -12.04 -9.81
C THR A 518 -13.97 -11.60 -11.00
N GLU A 519 -14.51 -10.37 -10.98
CA GLU A 519 -15.25 -9.81 -12.13
C GLU A 519 -14.41 -9.79 -13.41
N ILE A 520 -13.13 -9.40 -13.32
CA ILE A 520 -12.21 -9.40 -14.46
C ILE A 520 -11.96 -10.83 -14.96
N LYS A 521 -11.76 -11.80 -14.07
CA LYS A 521 -11.52 -13.19 -14.46
C LYS A 521 -12.75 -13.88 -15.04
N GLU A 522 -13.93 -13.58 -14.49
CA GLU A 522 -15.21 -14.18 -14.91
C GLU A 522 -15.92 -13.38 -16.01
N GLN A 523 -15.40 -12.20 -16.38
CA GLN A 523 -15.95 -11.33 -17.43
C GLN A 523 -17.43 -10.97 -17.18
N ARG A 524 -17.77 -10.68 -15.92
CA ARG A 524 -19.12 -10.31 -15.51
C ARG A 524 -19.13 -9.42 -14.28
N HIS A 525 -20.20 -8.65 -14.12
CA HIS A 525 -20.45 -7.93 -12.88
C HIS A 525 -20.94 -8.84 -11.76
N TRP A 526 -20.49 -8.54 -10.55
CA TRP A 526 -20.97 -9.16 -9.32
C TRP A 526 -21.82 -8.13 -8.55
N ASP A 527 -23.10 -8.45 -8.39
CA ASP A 527 -24.05 -7.68 -7.58
C ASP A 527 -24.26 -8.37 -6.23
N ILE A 528 -23.20 -8.45 -5.43
CA ILE A 528 -23.25 -9.16 -4.15
C ILE A 528 -24.15 -8.43 -3.14
N SER A 529 -24.76 -9.20 -2.26
CA SER A 529 -25.61 -8.73 -1.18
C SER A 529 -24.83 -7.95 -0.11
N SER A 530 -25.56 -7.18 0.70
CA SER A 530 -25.03 -6.49 1.87
C SER A 530 -24.39 -7.46 2.89
N SER A 531 -24.99 -8.64 3.08
CA SER A 531 -24.48 -9.71 3.94
C SER A 531 -23.15 -10.27 3.43
N GLU A 532 -23.03 -10.59 2.13
CA GLU A 532 -21.76 -11.03 1.54
C GLU A 532 -20.68 -9.95 1.67
N ARG A 533 -21.05 -8.66 1.53
CA ARG A 533 -20.14 -7.54 1.77
C ARG A 533 -19.69 -7.48 3.23
N LEU A 534 -20.59 -7.73 4.17
CA LEU A 534 -20.26 -7.76 5.60
C LEU A 534 -19.35 -8.93 5.93
N ASP A 535 -19.53 -10.07 5.28
CA ASP A 535 -18.65 -11.23 5.42
C ASP A 535 -17.21 -10.91 4.97
N ILE A 536 -17.05 -10.15 3.89
CA ILE A 536 -15.72 -9.66 3.46
C ILE A 536 -15.09 -8.76 4.54
N LEU A 537 -15.87 -7.89 5.17
CA LEU A 537 -15.38 -7.06 6.27
C LEU A 537 -15.02 -7.92 7.49
N ARG A 538 -15.80 -8.98 7.76
CA ARG A 538 -15.50 -9.94 8.83
C ARG A 538 -14.18 -10.66 8.57
N ASP A 539 -13.95 -11.14 7.35
CA ASP A 539 -12.68 -11.75 6.96
C ASP A 539 -11.51 -10.77 7.15
N PHE A 540 -11.69 -9.50 6.78
CA PHE A 540 -10.67 -8.48 7.03
C PHE A 540 -10.39 -8.32 8.52
N THR A 541 -11.42 -8.33 9.37
CA THR A 541 -11.21 -8.27 10.83
C THR A 541 -10.50 -9.50 11.37
N HIS A 542 -10.85 -10.71 10.89
CA HIS A 542 -10.17 -11.95 11.28
C HIS A 542 -8.68 -11.89 10.92
N TYR A 543 -8.36 -11.54 9.67
CA TYR A 543 -6.98 -11.37 9.20
C TYR A 543 -6.26 -10.24 9.95
N GLY A 544 -6.99 -9.19 10.34
CA GLY A 544 -6.48 -8.09 11.16
C GLY A 544 -6.10 -8.54 12.57
N LEU A 545 -6.92 -9.35 13.23
CA LEU A 545 -6.63 -9.92 14.55
C LEU A 545 -5.43 -10.88 14.49
N GLU A 546 -5.31 -11.68 13.43
CA GLU A 546 -4.11 -12.48 13.14
C GLU A 546 -2.85 -11.62 12.99
N HIS A 547 -2.95 -10.48 12.33
CA HIS A 547 -1.80 -9.66 11.98
C HIS A 547 -1.37 -8.68 13.08
N TRP A 548 -2.33 -8.08 13.78
CA TRP A 548 -2.12 -7.01 14.76
C TRP A 548 -2.37 -7.43 16.21
N GLY A 549 -3.06 -8.55 16.43
CA GLY A 549 -3.33 -9.12 17.73
C GLY A 549 -4.80 -9.15 18.11
N SER A 550 -5.13 -10.04 19.05
CA SER A 550 -6.48 -10.15 19.64
C SER A 550 -6.59 -9.49 21.01
N ASP A 551 -5.52 -8.88 21.52
CA ASP A 551 -5.58 -8.00 22.68
C ASP A 551 -6.27 -6.67 22.34
N THR A 552 -6.55 -5.83 23.34
CA THR A 552 -7.21 -4.53 23.12
C THR A 552 -6.48 -3.68 22.08
N GLN A 553 -5.14 -3.64 22.09
CA GLN A 553 -4.39 -2.84 21.12
C GLN A 553 -4.50 -3.40 19.70
N GLY A 554 -4.47 -4.72 19.55
CA GLY A 554 -4.70 -5.40 18.29
C GLY A 554 -6.09 -5.14 17.73
N VAL A 555 -7.14 -5.31 18.55
CA VAL A 555 -8.53 -5.02 18.17
C VAL A 555 -8.69 -3.56 17.71
N GLU A 556 -8.19 -2.59 18.48
CA GLU A 556 -8.33 -1.17 18.13
C GLU A 556 -7.52 -0.79 16.89
N ARG A 557 -6.39 -1.46 16.65
CA ARG A 557 -5.61 -1.29 15.42
C ARG A 557 -6.35 -1.87 14.21
N THR A 558 -6.93 -3.07 14.34
CA THR A 558 -7.81 -3.66 13.33
C THR A 558 -8.98 -2.74 13.01
N ARG A 559 -9.68 -2.25 14.03
CA ARG A 559 -10.78 -1.29 13.90
C ARG A 559 -10.36 -0.04 13.14
N ARG A 560 -9.22 0.55 13.51
CA ARG A 560 -8.72 1.76 12.84
C ARG A 560 -8.50 1.53 11.35
N PHE A 561 -7.87 0.43 10.94
CA PHE A 561 -7.65 0.15 9.52
C PHE A 561 -8.93 -0.24 8.77
N LEU A 562 -9.86 -0.94 9.44
CA LEU A 562 -11.19 -1.19 8.90
C LEU A 562 -11.91 0.13 8.60
N LEU A 563 -11.89 1.09 9.52
CA LEU A 563 -12.52 2.41 9.34
C LEU A 563 -11.86 3.24 8.22
N GLU A 564 -10.53 3.16 8.06
CA GLU A 564 -9.85 3.80 6.92
C GLU A 564 -10.31 3.19 5.59
N TRP A 565 -10.52 1.87 5.54
CA TRP A 565 -11.02 1.21 4.35
C TRP A 565 -12.50 1.54 4.09
N LEU A 566 -13.36 1.51 5.11
CA LEU A 566 -14.78 1.90 5.01
C LEU A 566 -14.96 3.32 4.44
N SER A 567 -14.06 4.24 4.79
CA SER A 567 -14.06 5.62 4.24
C SER A 567 -13.86 5.72 2.71
N PHE A 568 -13.37 4.64 2.09
CA PHE A 568 -13.32 4.47 0.64
C PHE A 568 -14.44 3.56 0.13
N LEU A 569 -14.70 2.45 0.83
CA LEU A 569 -15.66 1.42 0.42
C LEU A 569 -17.09 1.97 0.33
N CYS A 570 -17.44 2.97 1.13
CA CYS A 570 -18.77 3.61 1.11
C CYS A 570 -19.15 4.29 -0.21
N ARG A 571 -18.20 4.39 -1.15
CA ARG A 571 -18.41 4.95 -2.49
C ARG A 571 -18.89 3.93 -3.51
N TYR A 572 -18.82 2.63 -3.19
CA TYR A 572 -19.34 1.60 -4.06
C TYR A 572 -20.86 1.71 -4.19
N VAL A 573 -21.35 1.63 -5.43
CA VAL A 573 -22.77 1.53 -5.74
C VAL A 573 -23.05 0.11 -6.23
N PRO A 574 -23.94 -0.64 -5.57
CA PRO A 574 -24.38 -1.95 -6.04
C PRO A 574 -24.88 -1.93 -7.48
N VAL A 575 -24.54 -2.96 -8.25
CA VAL A 575 -24.77 -2.97 -9.69
C VAL A 575 -26.27 -2.98 -10.00
N GLY A 576 -27.07 -3.68 -9.20
CA GLY A 576 -28.52 -3.75 -9.35
C GLY A 576 -29.23 -2.40 -9.16
N LEU A 577 -28.57 -1.41 -8.56
CA LEU A 577 -29.11 -0.09 -8.27
C LEU A 577 -28.77 0.93 -9.36
N LEU A 578 -27.79 0.65 -10.21
CA LEU A 578 -27.39 1.54 -11.30
C LEU A 578 -28.40 1.46 -12.45
N GLU A 579 -28.77 2.61 -13.02
CA GLU A 579 -29.51 2.69 -14.29
C GLU A 579 -28.61 2.27 -15.46
N ARG A 580 -27.32 2.59 -15.35
CA ARG A 580 -26.30 2.29 -16.37
C ARG A 580 -25.05 1.74 -15.70
N PRO A 581 -24.94 0.42 -15.54
CA PRO A 581 -23.68 -0.24 -15.21
C PRO A 581 -22.63 -0.03 -16.31
N PRO A 582 -21.32 -0.07 -15.98
CA PRO A 582 -20.75 -0.10 -14.64
C PRO A 582 -20.72 1.30 -13.97
N GLN A 583 -20.49 1.32 -12.65
CA GLN A 583 -20.13 2.55 -11.94
C GLN A 583 -18.82 3.11 -12.48
N ARG A 584 -18.74 4.41 -12.74
CA ARG A 584 -17.46 5.05 -13.13
C ARG A 584 -16.70 5.57 -11.92
N ILE A 585 -15.36 5.50 -11.97
CA ILE A 585 -14.50 5.88 -10.83
C ILE A 585 -14.58 7.36 -10.44
N ASN A 586 -14.99 8.22 -11.39
CA ASN A 586 -15.17 9.66 -11.19
C ASN A 586 -16.62 10.04 -10.83
N GLU A 587 -17.53 9.06 -10.77
CA GLU A 587 -18.89 9.26 -10.31
C GLU A 587 -18.96 9.11 -8.78
N ARG A 588 -19.71 10.01 -8.13
CA ARG A 588 -20.03 9.94 -6.71
C ARG A 588 -21.44 9.41 -6.51
N PRO A 589 -21.68 8.49 -5.56
CA PRO A 589 -23.04 8.12 -5.22
C PRO A 589 -23.81 9.35 -4.73
N PRO A 590 -25.01 9.64 -5.27
CA PRO A 590 -25.96 10.51 -4.60
C PRO A 590 -26.47 9.83 -3.32
N TYR A 591 -27.32 10.49 -2.53
CA TYR A 591 -28.02 9.81 -1.45
C TYR A 591 -29.03 8.81 -2.03
N TYR A 592 -28.94 7.55 -1.59
CA TYR A 592 -29.84 6.47 -2.00
C TYR A 592 -30.14 5.54 -0.83
N LEU A 593 -31.34 4.96 -0.82
CA LEU A 593 -31.66 3.84 0.07
C LEU A 593 -31.27 2.55 -0.66
N GLY A 594 -30.47 1.72 -0.01
CA GLY A 594 -30.12 0.39 -0.50
C GLY A 594 -31.32 -0.55 -0.51
N ARG A 595 -31.10 -1.79 -0.95
CA ARG A 595 -32.14 -2.84 -0.93
C ARG A 595 -32.54 -3.24 0.49
N ASP A 596 -31.65 -3.03 1.45
CA ASP A 596 -31.86 -3.26 2.87
C ASP A 596 -31.14 -2.18 3.70
N TYR A 597 -31.32 -2.28 5.02
CA TYR A 597 -30.71 -1.35 5.97
C TYR A 597 -29.19 -1.38 5.94
N LEU A 598 -28.58 -2.57 5.87
CA LEU A 598 -27.14 -2.74 5.90
C LEU A 598 -26.46 -2.17 4.64
N GLU A 599 -27.07 -2.35 3.46
CA GLU A 599 -26.61 -1.75 2.22
C GLU A 599 -26.67 -0.22 2.27
N THR A 600 -27.72 0.33 2.88
CA THR A 600 -27.86 1.77 3.13
C THR A 600 -26.80 2.27 4.11
N LEU A 601 -26.57 1.55 5.21
CA LEU A 601 -25.55 1.87 6.21
C LEU A 601 -24.15 1.89 5.59
N MET A 602 -23.84 0.89 4.74
CA MET A 602 -22.58 0.82 4.01
C MET A 602 -22.39 1.96 2.99
N ALA A 603 -23.47 2.58 2.50
CA ALA A 603 -23.41 3.73 1.59
C ALA A 603 -23.16 5.06 2.32
N SER A 604 -23.26 5.10 3.65
CA SER A 604 -23.12 6.33 4.41
C SER A 604 -21.72 6.92 4.30
N GLN A 605 -21.65 8.25 4.20
CA GLN A 605 -20.40 9.01 4.21
C GLN A 605 -20.03 9.52 5.61
N GLN A 606 -20.83 9.21 6.63
CA GLN A 606 -20.57 9.63 8.01
C GLN A 606 -19.69 8.63 8.75
N ALA A 607 -18.68 9.14 9.47
CA ALA A 607 -17.79 8.29 10.27
C ALA A 607 -18.51 7.53 11.40
N ALA A 608 -19.62 8.08 11.92
CA ALA A 608 -20.43 7.42 12.94
C ALA A 608 -21.04 6.09 12.45
N ASP A 609 -21.46 6.05 11.19
CA ASP A 609 -22.04 4.84 10.59
C ASP A 609 -20.96 3.78 10.30
N TRP A 610 -19.75 4.21 9.93
CA TRP A 610 -18.61 3.29 9.81
C TRP A 610 -18.22 2.70 11.17
N ILE A 611 -18.32 3.51 12.24
CA ILE A 611 -18.12 3.03 13.62
C ILE A 611 -19.15 1.95 13.94
N ARG A 612 -20.43 2.16 13.64
CA ARG A 612 -21.49 1.15 13.83
C ARG A 612 -21.17 -0.17 13.12
N ILE A 613 -20.76 -0.11 11.85
CA ILE A 613 -20.32 -1.32 11.11
C ILE A 613 -19.12 -1.99 11.81
N SER A 614 -18.16 -1.20 12.31
CA SER A 614 -17.02 -1.76 13.03
C SER A 614 -17.42 -2.43 14.35
N GLU A 615 -18.47 -1.94 15.02
CA GLU A 615 -18.98 -2.51 16.27
C GLU A 615 -19.69 -3.84 16.06
N MET A 616 -20.35 -4.02 14.92
CA MET A 616 -20.91 -5.32 14.52
C MET A 616 -19.83 -6.42 14.41
N LEU A 617 -18.57 -6.05 14.14
CA LEU A 617 -17.48 -6.99 13.87
C LEU A 617 -16.46 -7.11 15.01
N LEU A 618 -16.25 -6.03 15.76
CA LEU A 618 -15.21 -5.92 16.79
C LEU A 618 -15.77 -5.47 18.15
N GLY A 619 -17.09 -5.51 18.32
CA GLY A 619 -17.79 -5.01 19.51
C GLY A 619 -17.63 -3.50 19.75
N PRO A 620 -18.13 -2.99 20.88
CA PRO A 620 -18.28 -1.56 21.11
C PRO A 620 -16.94 -0.81 21.14
N VAL A 621 -16.95 0.44 20.68
CA VAL A 621 -15.77 1.30 20.78
C VAL A 621 -15.53 1.77 22.22
N PRO A 622 -14.28 2.11 22.59
CA PRO A 622 -14.01 2.73 23.88
C PRO A 622 -14.75 4.07 24.05
N PRO A 623 -15.10 4.47 25.30
CA PRO A 623 -15.69 5.78 25.56
C PRO A 623 -14.86 6.93 24.98
N GLY A 624 -15.51 7.88 24.31
CA GLY A 624 -14.86 9.03 23.68
C GLY A 624 -14.03 8.70 22.43
N PHE A 625 -14.21 7.50 21.84
CA PHE A 625 -13.56 7.16 20.57
C PHE A 625 -14.03 8.10 19.45
N VAL A 626 -13.06 8.71 18.76
CA VAL A 626 -13.31 9.58 17.60
C VAL A 626 -12.44 9.11 16.44
N PHE A 627 -13.07 8.90 15.28
CA PHE A 627 -12.38 8.58 14.05
C PHE A 627 -12.47 9.73 13.05
N LEU A 628 -11.31 10.14 12.54
CA LEU A 628 -11.21 10.98 11.34
C LEU A 628 -10.42 10.22 10.28
N PRO A 629 -10.96 10.04 9.06
CA PRO A 629 -10.28 9.33 7.99
C PRO A 629 -9.06 10.12 7.52
N LYS A 630 -7.99 9.40 7.14
CA LYS A 630 -6.75 10.02 6.63
C LYS A 630 -6.95 10.67 5.26
N HIS A 631 -7.89 10.16 4.47
CA HIS A 631 -8.20 10.66 3.14
C HIS A 631 -9.60 11.28 3.12
N LYS A 632 -9.72 12.59 3.44
CA LYS A 632 -10.88 13.35 2.93
C LYS A 632 -10.71 13.43 1.41
N ALA A 633 -11.41 12.61 0.65
CA ALA A 633 -11.30 12.58 -0.80
C ALA A 633 -12.04 13.76 -1.45
N ASN A 634 -11.67 14.98 -1.07
CA ASN A 634 -12.09 16.20 -1.77
C ASN A 634 -11.27 16.29 -3.07
N ALA A 635 -11.65 15.50 -4.08
CA ALA A 635 -11.09 15.60 -5.43
C ALA A 635 -12.08 16.23 -6.43
N TYR A 636 -13.24 16.69 -5.96
CA TYR A 636 -14.22 17.43 -6.74
C TYR A 636 -14.67 18.64 -5.94
N LYS A 637 -14.29 19.82 -6.41
CA LYS A 637 -15.03 21.07 -6.34
C LYS A 637 -14.82 21.76 -7.68
#